data_AF-A0A1X0SGI4-F1
#
_entry.id   AF-A0A1X0SGI4-F1
#
_cell.length_a   1.000
_cell.length_b   1.000
_cell.length_c   1.000
_cell.angle_alpha   90.00
_cell.angle_beta   90.00
_cell.angle_gamma   90.00
#
_symmetry.space_group_name_H-M   'P 1'
#
loop_
_entity.id
_entity.type
_entity.pdbx_description
1 polymer ?
#
loop_
_entity_poly.entity_id
_entity_poly.type
_entity_poly.pdbx_seq_one_letter_code
_entity_poly.pdbx_strand_id
1 'polypeptide(L)'
;MEGDRAEFKFSEVLRKKILARVQFQTIRLDELVDDIMNYFKDNYLVGEVVQCTLNNNDYFARIVDIIPDSWSMNNESTRQQQSQQQPSSSEVPRQPNGRLRFPDAFLHPSEEESNHMLSLGGRMYKVQLIDEKGRSLEEYIRTVGQYSIRRERESFNRHNVQCFIRECFYRDNYVGAPWLIKPNIAQYYCIDSTLPQHLQEAQNDFLKSNKRRKLMQTRTTDDRMAERKAKKEESMLQKAKLKEERERQKEERKRQVAVKYPLEDLDLPIYRKDPSLNWLLVDMSPQKCDSKEIIIPYPSGGRSLRPMPHKESSIPPELFDSFLSVWSFLTVFAEPLKVSAYSVDEFEGALFHNTHQPKATVLVEYNACLLNVIINERNDDTSNEIINGDAVDQYIEDLEEQEESDEEDTKEERKPVLPTVERGWRDKEHLRISSRWDHKELRASTERRGWESSLIGCLNDVATPDMIPDLNEILQHLVPRSNSTAAEREKRYPTLSLKQKLDILGFLVNVVNESNLIKNYMEYCQEQLSEYRKQKIELNKESKALSFRRIEMDKRDRAEKRAKGNNGEEEEEEHLDSSDSSDHSDNESDESDSSEDQNLSREGRHQSRQEKLKQKQREREEMEHMRKKVHAEQREVAKAKNQEQKNKANERRKLEEEEKILKKKEEHLERCMRRYMTLRIRPLGKDRFYNQYIYLDNIGVSNTYGTGRLYVHSPTDADIQLLLERDYMTDLPERHYGYGGGRSFVLKLMKDQGLVEESEWLENRMNELISGNPSEYKGWWKYYSEPEEIEQLLSWLNPKGIRESKLKNELLKQQANIIDSIKKRITASTKPAEPETPKRTTRAKSASKN
;
A
#
# COMPACT_ATOMS: atom_id res chain seq x y z
N MET A 1 -25.54 -11.96 79.52
CA MET A 1 -24.29 -11.38 78.97
C MET A 1 -24.24 -11.65 77.47
N GLU A 2 -25.11 -11.01 76.68
CA GLU A 2 -25.18 -11.16 75.22
C GLU A 2 -24.65 -9.93 74.46
N GLY A 3 -24.30 -8.84 75.17
CA GLY A 3 -23.84 -7.57 74.60
C GLY A 3 -22.36 -7.51 74.18
N ASP A 4 -21.57 -8.55 74.45
CA ASP A 4 -20.11 -8.54 74.21
C ASP A 4 -19.64 -9.42 73.03
N ARG A 5 -20.55 -10.13 72.33
CA ARG A 5 -20.15 -10.91 71.15
C ARG A 5 -19.76 -9.97 70.01
N ALA A 6 -18.60 -10.23 69.40
CA ALA A 6 -18.09 -9.43 68.28
C ALA A 6 -19.06 -9.39 67.10
N GLU A 7 -19.91 -10.42 66.98
CA GLU A 7 -21.02 -10.49 66.04
C GLU A 7 -21.91 -9.23 66.10
N PHE A 8 -22.30 -8.72 67.27
CA PHE A 8 -23.25 -7.59 67.37
C PHE A 8 -22.67 -6.22 66.98
N LYS A 9 -21.34 -6.11 66.81
CA LYS A 9 -20.67 -4.85 66.50
C LYS A 9 -20.66 -4.50 65.01
N PHE A 10 -20.95 -5.45 64.12
CA PHE A 10 -21.01 -5.22 62.67
C PHE A 10 -22.45 -5.12 62.16
N SER A 11 -22.70 -4.37 61.08
CA SER A 11 -23.98 -4.41 60.38
C SER A 11 -24.25 -5.81 59.81
N GLU A 12 -25.52 -6.27 59.82
CA GLU A 12 -25.91 -7.59 59.30
C GLU A 12 -25.48 -7.81 57.84
N VAL A 13 -25.50 -6.75 57.03
CA VAL A 13 -25.10 -6.78 55.62
C VAL A 13 -23.59 -7.06 55.50
N LEU A 14 -22.79 -6.43 56.36
CA LEU A 14 -21.35 -6.60 56.40
C LEU A 14 -20.97 -8.00 56.91
N ARG A 15 -21.68 -8.51 57.94
CA ARG A 15 -21.47 -9.88 58.46
C ARG A 15 -21.64 -10.92 57.36
N LYS A 16 -22.73 -10.87 56.60
CA LYS A 16 -23.01 -11.83 55.53
C LYS A 16 -21.92 -11.84 54.46
N LYS A 17 -21.40 -10.67 54.08
CA LYS A 17 -20.33 -10.54 53.07
C LYS A 17 -18.96 -10.98 53.60
N ILE A 18 -18.63 -10.70 54.87
CA ILE A 18 -17.41 -11.21 55.50
C ILE A 18 -17.47 -12.73 55.59
N LEU A 19 -18.62 -13.29 56.00
CA LEU A 19 -18.80 -14.74 56.09
C LEU A 19 -18.58 -15.43 54.73
N ALA A 20 -19.20 -14.89 53.68
CA ALA A 20 -19.05 -15.41 52.32
C ALA A 20 -17.61 -15.31 51.79
N ARG A 21 -16.87 -14.24 52.15
CA ARG A 21 -15.50 -14.03 51.65
C ARG A 21 -14.45 -14.86 52.39
N VAL A 22 -14.65 -15.15 53.67
CA VAL A 22 -13.72 -15.98 54.47
C VAL A 22 -13.87 -17.47 54.14
N GLN A 23 -15.08 -17.89 53.79
CA GLN A 23 -15.36 -19.28 53.42
C GLN A 23 -14.45 -19.71 52.25
N PHE A 24 -13.82 -20.88 52.41
CA PHE A 24 -12.90 -21.49 51.45
C PHE A 24 -11.53 -20.82 51.26
N GLN A 25 -11.19 -19.78 52.02
CA GLN A 25 -9.82 -19.24 52.01
C GLN A 25 -8.85 -20.19 52.73
N THR A 26 -7.62 -20.31 52.24
CA THR A 26 -6.57 -21.22 52.79
C THR A 26 -5.45 -20.48 53.56
N ILE A 27 -5.57 -19.16 53.62
CA ILE A 27 -4.60 -18.17 54.15
C ILE A 27 -4.54 -18.24 55.69
N ARG A 28 -3.45 -17.77 56.33
CA ARG A 28 -3.32 -17.71 57.80
C ARG A 28 -4.27 -16.66 58.39
N LEU A 29 -4.61 -16.81 59.68
CA LEU A 29 -5.58 -15.92 60.35
C LEU A 29 -5.19 -14.45 60.28
N ASP A 30 -3.92 -14.10 60.53
CA ASP A 30 -3.49 -12.70 60.57
C ASP A 30 -3.53 -12.05 59.18
N GLU A 31 -3.09 -12.78 58.14
CA GLU A 31 -3.16 -12.36 56.74
C GLU A 31 -4.60 -12.26 56.23
N LEU A 32 -5.48 -13.16 56.67
CA LEU A 32 -6.92 -13.13 56.37
C LEU A 32 -7.59 -11.89 56.97
N VAL A 33 -7.25 -11.54 58.21
CA VAL A 33 -7.74 -10.32 58.85
C VAL A 33 -7.27 -9.09 58.06
N ASP A 34 -6.02 -9.08 57.59
CA ASP A 34 -5.50 -8.00 56.74
C ASP A 34 -6.19 -7.90 55.37
N ASP A 35 -6.47 -9.03 54.71
CA ASP A 35 -7.24 -9.05 53.45
C ASP A 35 -8.64 -8.46 53.64
N ILE A 36 -9.34 -8.84 54.71
CA ILE A 36 -10.69 -8.32 55.01
C ILE A 36 -10.62 -6.83 55.31
N MET A 37 -9.66 -6.40 56.14
CA MET A 37 -9.51 -4.98 56.49
C MET A 37 -9.23 -4.14 55.24
N ASN A 38 -8.32 -4.58 54.37
CA ASN A 38 -7.98 -3.87 53.13
C ASN A 38 -9.11 -3.90 52.10
N TYR A 39 -9.76 -5.05 51.92
CA TYR A 39 -10.83 -5.20 50.94
C TYR A 39 -12.05 -4.37 51.31
N PHE A 40 -12.47 -4.40 52.58
CA PHE A 40 -13.65 -3.64 52.96
C PHE A 40 -13.34 -2.16 53.15
N LYS A 41 -12.12 -1.73 53.50
CA LYS A 41 -11.74 -0.32 53.73
C LYS A 41 -12.41 0.69 52.79
N ASP A 42 -12.36 0.40 51.49
CA ASP A 42 -12.81 1.29 50.42
C ASP A 42 -14.08 0.80 49.69
N ASN A 43 -14.58 -0.39 50.04
CA ASN A 43 -15.77 -1.02 49.45
C ASN A 43 -16.96 -0.95 50.42
N TYR A 44 -17.86 -0.01 50.21
CA TYR A 44 -19.08 0.13 51.01
C TYR A 44 -20.27 -0.63 50.40
N LEU A 45 -21.19 -1.10 51.23
CA LEU A 45 -22.32 -1.96 50.82
C LEU A 45 -23.66 -1.22 50.90
N VAL A 46 -24.59 -1.55 50.00
CA VAL A 46 -25.97 -1.04 50.04
C VAL A 46 -26.65 -1.51 51.34
N GLY A 47 -27.27 -0.57 52.06
CA GLY A 47 -27.88 -0.79 53.37
C GLY A 47 -26.94 -0.54 54.56
N GLU A 48 -25.65 -0.29 54.33
CA GLU A 48 -24.67 0.02 55.39
C GLU A 48 -24.82 1.46 55.90
N VAL A 49 -24.64 1.66 57.22
CA VAL A 49 -24.61 2.99 57.85
C VAL A 49 -23.16 3.46 57.94
N VAL A 50 -22.90 4.65 57.40
CA VAL A 50 -21.57 5.25 57.23
C VAL A 50 -21.58 6.71 57.66
N GLN A 51 -20.43 7.25 58.02
CA GLN A 51 -20.23 8.67 58.28
C GLN A 51 -19.85 9.38 56.97
N CYS A 52 -20.62 10.40 56.60
CA CYS A 52 -20.43 11.16 55.38
C CYS A 52 -20.06 12.62 55.70
N THR A 53 -18.98 13.11 55.11
CA THR A 53 -18.51 14.50 55.24
C THR A 53 -19.16 15.36 54.15
N LEU A 54 -20.08 16.23 54.53
CA LEU A 54 -20.77 17.16 53.63
C LEU A 54 -20.54 18.59 54.14
N ASN A 55 -19.99 19.47 53.30
CA ASN A 55 -19.74 20.88 53.63
C ASN A 55 -18.97 21.08 54.95
N ASN A 56 -17.92 20.28 55.18
CA ASN A 56 -17.10 20.26 56.41
C ASN A 56 -17.82 19.82 57.70
N ASN A 57 -19.05 19.29 57.62
CA ASN A 57 -19.75 18.67 58.74
C ASN A 57 -19.93 17.16 58.51
N ASP A 58 -19.88 16.40 59.59
CA ASP A 58 -20.03 14.95 59.58
C ASP A 58 -21.47 14.54 59.90
N TYR A 59 -22.08 13.75 59.02
CA TYR A 59 -23.43 13.22 59.19
C TYR A 59 -23.42 11.69 59.11
N PHE A 60 -24.37 11.03 59.76
CA PHE A 60 -24.62 9.61 59.52
C PHE A 60 -25.55 9.43 58.32
N ALA A 61 -25.21 8.51 57.44
CA ALA A 61 -25.97 8.21 56.24
C ALA A 61 -26.04 6.70 55.99
N ARG A 62 -27.15 6.24 55.41
CA ARG A 62 -27.31 4.88 54.91
C ARG A 62 -27.06 4.86 53.41
N ILE A 63 -26.30 3.88 52.92
CA ILE A 63 -26.04 3.73 51.48
C ILE A 63 -27.28 3.12 50.82
N VAL A 64 -27.83 3.81 49.83
CA VAL A 64 -29.04 3.38 49.10
C VAL A 64 -28.66 2.68 47.81
N ASP A 65 -27.65 3.18 47.10
CA ASP A 65 -27.25 2.63 45.79
C ASP A 65 -25.77 2.94 45.48
N ILE A 66 -25.16 2.15 44.60
CA ILE A 66 -23.78 2.29 44.14
C ILE A 66 -23.81 2.49 42.64
N ILE A 67 -23.33 3.64 42.15
CA ILE A 67 -23.33 3.95 40.72
C ILE A 67 -22.10 3.29 40.08
N PRO A 68 -22.26 2.35 39.13
CA PRO A 68 -21.13 1.75 38.42
C PRO A 68 -20.46 2.78 37.50
N ASP A 69 -19.13 2.86 37.50
CA ASP A 69 -18.39 3.61 36.49
C ASP A 69 -18.72 3.03 35.10
N SER A 70 -19.10 3.89 34.15
CA SER A 70 -19.50 3.52 32.79
C SER A 70 -18.38 2.92 31.92
N TRP A 71 -17.25 2.55 32.51
CA TRP A 71 -16.10 1.88 31.88
C TRP A 71 -15.78 0.53 32.55
N SER A 72 -16.80 -0.29 32.83
CA SER A 72 -16.61 -1.64 33.39
C SER A 72 -17.58 -2.66 32.81
N MET A 73 -17.66 -2.71 31.48
CA MET A 73 -18.23 -3.84 30.72
C MET A 73 -17.32 -4.30 29.58
N ASN A 74 -16.01 -4.01 29.66
CA ASN A 74 -14.99 -4.58 28.78
C ASN A 74 -13.64 -4.52 29.50
N ASN A 75 -13.32 -5.55 30.29
CA ASN A 75 -11.94 -6.02 30.53
C ASN A 75 -11.93 -7.13 31.58
N GLU A 76 -12.34 -8.32 31.16
CA GLU A 76 -11.99 -9.57 31.85
C GLU A 76 -11.16 -10.44 30.91
N SER A 77 -10.05 -9.89 30.42
CA SER A 77 -8.95 -10.62 29.78
C SER A 77 -7.76 -9.67 29.59
N THR A 78 -7.04 -9.36 30.68
CA THR A 78 -5.57 -9.18 30.75
C THR A 78 -5.20 -8.52 32.09
N ARG A 79 -4.84 -9.33 33.09
CA ARG A 79 -4.11 -8.85 34.29
C ARG A 79 -3.15 -9.91 34.82
N GLN A 80 -2.11 -10.17 34.04
CA GLN A 80 -0.80 -10.67 34.46
C GLN A 80 0.16 -10.01 33.47
N GLN A 81 1.15 -9.19 33.79
CA GLN A 81 1.83 -8.75 35.00
C GLN A 81 2.41 -7.37 34.65
N GLN A 82 2.45 -6.43 35.59
CA GLN A 82 3.53 -5.44 35.60
C GLN A 82 3.81 -4.98 37.02
N SER A 83 5.02 -5.26 37.46
CA SER A 83 5.76 -4.68 38.58
C SER A 83 7.21 -5.12 38.32
N GLN A 84 8.25 -4.29 38.19
CA GLN A 84 8.62 -3.08 38.95
C GLN A 84 9.58 -2.18 38.15
N GLN A 85 9.40 -0.86 38.30
CA GLN A 85 10.35 0.28 38.51
C GLN A 85 11.78 0.25 37.88
N GLN A 86 12.12 1.17 36.95
CA GLN A 86 12.86 2.47 37.07
C GLN A 86 14.41 2.37 37.26
N PRO A 87 15.28 3.36 36.91
CA PRO A 87 15.13 4.60 36.11
C PRO A 87 16.27 4.89 35.07
N SER A 88 16.07 5.91 34.23
CA SER A 88 17.05 6.82 33.61
C SER A 88 17.95 6.42 32.40
N SER A 89 18.25 7.48 31.64
CA SER A 89 19.25 7.71 30.58
C SER A 89 18.93 7.32 29.12
N SER A 90 19.21 8.30 28.28
CA SER A 90 19.22 8.30 26.82
C SER A 90 20.38 7.49 26.27
N GLU A 91 20.09 6.47 25.44
CA GLU A 91 20.79 6.10 24.20
C GLU A 91 20.28 4.75 23.67
N VAL A 92 19.96 4.66 22.38
CA VAL A 92 19.49 3.42 21.73
C VAL A 92 20.71 2.60 21.30
N PRO A 93 20.93 1.36 21.80
CA PRO A 93 22.08 0.56 21.40
C PRO A 93 21.88 -0.02 19.99
N ARG A 94 22.86 0.19 19.11
CA ARG A 94 22.94 -0.42 17.77
C ARG A 94 23.73 -1.72 17.82
N GLN A 95 23.42 -2.69 16.96
CA GLN A 95 24.35 -3.79 16.65
C GLN A 95 25.44 -3.30 15.67
N PRO A 96 26.62 -3.96 15.60
CA PRO A 96 27.77 -3.55 14.77
C PRO A 96 27.53 -3.56 13.25
N ASN A 97 26.33 -3.95 12.81
CA ASN A 97 25.91 -4.09 11.43
C ASN A 97 24.69 -3.20 11.06
N GLY A 98 24.28 -2.28 11.95
CA GLY A 98 23.39 -1.16 11.59
C GLY A 98 21.93 -1.51 11.27
N ARG A 99 21.42 -2.68 11.67
CA ARG A 99 20.01 -3.08 11.42
C ARG A 99 19.15 -2.97 12.68
N LEU A 100 18.04 -2.24 12.60
CA LEU A 100 17.05 -2.06 13.66
C LEU A 100 16.14 -3.29 13.81
N ARG A 101 15.69 -3.59 15.04
CA ARG A 101 14.61 -4.56 15.29
C ARG A 101 13.25 -3.89 15.19
N PHE A 102 12.28 -4.58 14.58
CA PHE A 102 10.85 -4.25 14.61
C PHE A 102 10.05 -5.49 15.03
N PRO A 103 8.88 -5.33 15.68
CA PRO A 103 8.03 -4.14 15.61
C PRO A 103 7.73 -3.46 16.96
N ASP A 104 8.43 -2.37 17.23
CA ASP A 104 7.93 -1.21 18.00
C ASP A 104 7.83 -0.03 17.04
N ALA A 105 6.70 0.07 16.34
CA ALA A 105 6.43 1.11 15.35
C ALA A 105 5.07 1.78 15.59
N PHE A 106 4.79 2.22 16.82
CA PHE A 106 3.69 3.17 17.09
C PHE A 106 3.99 3.97 18.35
N LEU A 107 4.69 5.10 18.19
CA LEU A 107 4.63 6.21 19.13
C LEU A 107 3.98 7.37 18.38
N HIS A 108 2.82 7.80 18.88
CA HIS A 108 2.16 9.05 18.48
C HIS A 108 2.84 10.26 19.15
N PRO A 109 2.68 11.47 18.60
CA PRO A 109 3.30 12.69 19.10
C PRO A 109 2.68 13.16 20.42
N SER A 110 3.48 13.90 21.19
CA SER A 110 3.08 14.65 22.38
C SER A 110 2.15 15.82 22.02
N GLU A 111 1.07 15.98 22.78
CA GLU A 111 0.43 17.28 23.00
C GLU A 111 0.35 17.54 24.50
N GLU A 112 1.11 18.54 24.93
CA GLU A 112 0.88 19.25 26.18
C GLU A 112 -0.28 20.24 25.99
N GLU A 113 -0.92 20.56 27.11
CA GLU A 113 -1.81 21.69 27.35
C GLU A 113 -3.26 21.64 26.81
N SER A 114 -4.10 20.90 27.55
CA SER A 114 -5.35 21.48 28.07
C SER A 114 -5.88 20.63 29.23
N ASN A 115 -5.24 20.76 30.39
CA ASN A 115 -5.63 20.08 31.62
C ASN A 115 -6.29 21.10 32.57
N HIS A 116 -7.59 21.29 32.43
CA HIS A 116 -8.39 21.90 33.49
C HIS A 116 -9.69 21.12 33.67
N MET A 117 -9.81 20.51 34.86
CA MET A 117 -10.99 19.87 35.43
C MET A 117 -11.61 18.74 34.61
N LEU A 118 -11.27 17.50 34.95
CA LEU A 118 -12.18 16.35 35.16
C LEU A 118 -11.37 15.05 35.05
N SER A 119 -10.72 14.62 36.13
CA SER A 119 -10.30 13.22 36.29
C SER A 119 -9.99 12.89 37.74
N LEU A 120 -11.00 12.43 38.47
CA LEU A 120 -10.82 11.57 39.64
C LEU A 120 -11.81 10.42 39.48
N GLY A 121 -11.36 9.34 38.84
CA GLY A 121 -12.10 8.08 38.73
C GLY A 121 -12.18 7.38 40.10
N GLY A 122 -13.27 7.61 40.82
CA GLY A 122 -13.60 6.94 42.07
C GLY A 122 -15.09 6.61 42.12
N ARG A 123 -15.44 5.45 42.70
CA ARG A 123 -16.83 4.99 42.78
C ARG A 123 -17.72 6.02 43.47
N MET A 124 -18.89 6.28 42.88
CA MET A 124 -19.88 7.21 43.39
C MET A 124 -20.98 6.46 44.16
N TYR A 125 -21.33 6.96 45.34
CA TYR A 125 -22.31 6.34 46.24
C TYR A 125 -23.52 7.26 46.43
N LYS A 126 -24.73 6.69 46.38
CA LYS A 126 -25.97 7.37 46.71
C LYS A 126 -26.28 7.12 48.19
N VAL A 127 -26.22 8.17 49.01
CA VAL A 127 -26.38 8.09 50.47
C VAL A 127 -27.64 8.85 50.91
N GLN A 128 -28.33 8.31 51.92
CA GLN A 128 -29.51 8.90 52.55
C GLN A 128 -29.19 9.24 54.00
N LEU A 129 -29.37 10.51 54.40
CA LEU A 129 -29.07 10.94 55.77
C LEU A 129 -30.04 10.30 56.79
N ILE A 130 -29.53 10.00 57.99
CA ILE A 130 -30.31 9.46 59.11
C ILE A 130 -30.27 10.39 60.32
N ASP A 131 -31.38 10.43 61.07
CA ASP A 131 -31.55 11.20 62.31
C ASP A 131 -30.90 10.47 63.52
N GLU A 132 -30.74 11.15 64.67
CA GLU A 132 -30.13 10.62 65.91
C GLU A 132 -30.83 9.34 66.43
N LYS A 133 -32.08 9.10 66.00
CA LYS A 133 -32.89 7.91 66.31
C LYS A 133 -32.84 6.83 65.23
N GLY A 134 -31.96 6.94 64.24
CA GLY A 134 -31.78 5.97 63.15
C GLY A 134 -32.90 5.95 62.09
N ARG A 135 -33.77 6.98 62.07
CA ARG A 135 -34.86 7.11 61.10
C ARG A 135 -34.35 7.78 59.82
N SER A 136 -34.79 7.28 58.67
CA SER A 136 -34.43 7.79 57.35
C SER A 136 -35.10 9.14 57.07
N LEU A 137 -34.32 10.13 56.62
CA LEU A 137 -34.83 11.40 56.11
C LEU A 137 -35.05 11.24 54.59
N GLU A 138 -36.29 10.97 54.17
CA GLU A 138 -36.63 10.68 52.76
C GLU A 138 -36.30 11.83 51.80
N GLU A 139 -36.29 13.07 52.28
CA GLU A 139 -36.04 14.28 51.46
C GLU A 139 -34.55 14.57 51.19
N TYR A 140 -33.61 13.85 51.82
CA TYR A 140 -32.17 14.16 51.79
C TYR A 140 -31.31 13.01 51.26
N ILE A 141 -31.46 12.73 49.96
CA ILE A 141 -30.56 11.83 49.22
C ILE A 141 -29.48 12.65 48.50
N ARG A 142 -28.21 12.23 48.60
CA ARG A 142 -27.06 12.87 47.96
C ARG A 142 -26.14 11.86 47.30
N THR A 143 -25.48 12.27 46.22
CA THR A 143 -24.41 11.51 45.58
C THR A 143 -23.08 12.03 46.08
N VAL A 144 -22.26 11.14 46.64
CA VAL A 144 -20.97 11.48 47.23
C VAL A 144 -19.87 10.58 46.69
N GLY A 145 -18.68 11.13 46.53
CA GLY A 145 -17.50 10.39 46.11
C GLY A 145 -16.94 9.51 47.23
N GLN A 146 -16.16 8.49 46.86
CA GLN A 146 -15.54 7.53 47.77
C GLN A 146 -14.74 8.16 48.93
N TYR A 147 -14.13 9.33 48.72
CA TYR A 147 -13.33 10.02 49.74
C TYR A 147 -14.15 10.77 50.80
N SER A 148 -15.45 10.96 50.56
CA SER A 148 -16.37 11.69 51.45
C SER A 148 -17.16 10.77 52.39
N ILE A 149 -16.86 9.47 52.42
CA ILE A 149 -17.53 8.47 53.24
C ILE A 149 -16.49 7.71 54.07
N ARG A 150 -16.80 7.40 55.33
CA ARG A 150 -15.96 6.62 56.26
C ARG A 150 -16.81 5.68 57.12
N ARG A 151 -16.29 4.49 57.44
CA ARG A 151 -16.87 3.63 58.49
C ARG A 151 -16.50 4.14 59.88
N GLU A 152 -17.38 3.88 60.83
CA GLU A 152 -17.12 4.14 62.24
C GLU A 152 -15.93 3.30 62.74
N ARG A 153 -14.93 3.97 63.33
CA ARG A 153 -13.65 3.36 63.71
C ARG A 153 -13.76 2.39 64.89
N GLU A 154 -14.79 2.52 65.71
CA GLU A 154 -14.97 1.70 66.92
C GLU A 154 -15.62 0.35 66.62
N SER A 155 -16.49 0.27 65.61
CA SER A 155 -17.15 -0.97 65.19
C SER A 155 -16.26 -1.81 64.25
N PHE A 156 -15.62 -1.19 63.25
CA PHE A 156 -14.79 -1.89 62.26
C PHE A 156 -13.28 -1.77 62.55
N ASN A 157 -12.77 -2.59 63.48
CA ASN A 157 -11.34 -2.66 63.83
C ASN A 157 -10.75 -4.07 63.68
N ARG A 158 -9.41 -4.15 63.58
CA ARG A 158 -8.67 -5.41 63.36
C ARG A 158 -9.00 -6.48 64.41
N HIS A 159 -9.15 -6.07 65.67
CA HIS A 159 -9.41 -6.97 66.79
C HIS A 159 -10.82 -7.59 66.70
N ASN A 160 -11.85 -6.78 66.43
CA ASN A 160 -13.23 -7.22 66.27
C ASN A 160 -13.35 -8.19 65.08
N VAL A 161 -12.66 -7.92 63.96
CA VAL A 161 -12.64 -8.83 62.79
C VAL A 161 -11.95 -10.16 63.15
N GLN A 162 -10.84 -10.12 63.88
CA GLN A 162 -10.14 -11.32 64.32
C GLN A 162 -10.99 -12.18 65.27
N CYS A 163 -11.68 -11.55 66.22
CA CYS A 163 -12.62 -12.22 67.13
C CYS A 163 -13.79 -12.83 66.35
N PHE A 164 -14.37 -12.08 65.42
CA PHE A 164 -15.47 -12.54 64.56
C PHE A 164 -15.11 -13.78 63.74
N ILE A 165 -13.91 -13.85 63.16
CA ILE A 165 -13.46 -15.04 62.40
C ILE A 165 -13.29 -16.25 63.31
N ARG A 166 -12.72 -16.09 64.51
CA ARG A 166 -12.56 -17.19 65.49
C ARG A 166 -13.90 -17.70 66.02
N GLU A 167 -14.88 -16.80 66.18
CA GLU A 167 -16.24 -17.14 66.60
C GLU A 167 -16.99 -17.88 65.48
N CYS A 168 -16.84 -17.46 64.23
CA CYS A 168 -17.64 -17.97 63.10
C CYS A 168 -17.07 -19.17 62.35
N PHE A 169 -15.74 -19.35 62.32
CA PHE A 169 -15.07 -20.33 61.47
C PHE A 169 -14.24 -21.35 62.26
N TYR A 170 -13.98 -22.50 61.62
CA TYR A 170 -12.98 -23.47 62.04
C TYR A 170 -12.07 -23.84 60.84
N ARG A 171 -10.89 -24.37 61.13
CA ARG A 171 -9.88 -24.77 60.14
C ARG A 171 -9.29 -26.12 60.52
N ASP A 172 -9.18 -27.03 59.56
CA ASP A 172 -8.57 -28.35 59.76
C ASP A 172 -7.03 -28.29 59.80
N ASN A 173 -6.40 -29.28 60.45
CA ASN A 173 -4.97 -29.28 60.75
C ASN A 173 -4.03 -29.69 59.58
N TYR A 174 -4.47 -29.58 58.32
CA TYR A 174 -3.62 -29.90 57.16
C TYR A 174 -3.16 -28.65 56.40
N VAL A 175 -2.01 -28.75 55.73
CA VAL A 175 -1.44 -27.64 54.95
C VAL A 175 -2.38 -27.29 53.80
N GLY A 176 -2.83 -26.04 53.76
CA GLY A 176 -3.80 -25.57 52.76
C GLY A 176 -5.27 -25.87 53.11
N ALA A 177 -5.59 -26.24 54.34
CA ALA A 177 -6.98 -26.40 54.77
C ALA A 177 -7.78 -25.08 54.65
N PRO A 178 -8.97 -25.11 54.03
CA PRO A 178 -9.83 -23.94 53.94
C PRO A 178 -10.49 -23.60 55.28
N TRP A 179 -10.81 -22.32 55.49
CA TRP A 179 -11.69 -21.88 56.57
C TRP A 179 -13.14 -22.26 56.26
N LEU A 180 -13.78 -22.99 57.17
CA LEU A 180 -15.16 -23.47 57.05
C LEU A 180 -16.04 -22.80 58.09
N ILE A 181 -17.24 -22.37 57.67
CA ILE A 181 -18.23 -21.75 58.57
C ILE A 181 -18.78 -22.83 59.50
N LYS A 182 -18.93 -22.51 60.80
CA LYS A 182 -19.59 -23.42 61.75
C LYS A 182 -21.05 -23.66 61.32
N PRO A 183 -21.56 -24.91 61.40
CA PRO A 183 -22.86 -25.27 60.82
C PRO A 183 -24.04 -24.46 61.40
N ASN A 184 -23.99 -24.10 62.69
CA ASN A 184 -25.02 -23.28 63.34
C ASN A 184 -25.14 -21.86 62.73
N ILE A 185 -24.02 -21.31 62.27
CA ILE A 185 -23.94 -19.95 61.69
C ILE A 185 -24.28 -19.99 60.20
N ALA A 186 -23.89 -21.06 59.49
CA ALA A 186 -24.27 -21.29 58.11
C ALA A 186 -25.81 -21.41 57.94
N GLN A 187 -26.47 -22.09 58.89
CA GLN A 187 -27.94 -22.18 58.94
C GLN A 187 -28.60 -20.82 59.20
N TYR A 188 -28.07 -20.02 60.14
CA TYR A 188 -28.64 -18.72 60.49
C TYR A 188 -28.58 -17.70 59.33
N TYR A 189 -27.48 -17.67 58.57
CA TYR A 189 -27.29 -16.74 57.46
C TYR A 189 -27.68 -17.33 56.08
N CYS A 190 -28.21 -18.55 56.04
CA CYS A 190 -28.54 -19.32 54.83
C CYS A 190 -27.40 -19.35 53.80
N ILE A 191 -26.18 -19.66 54.25
CA ILE A 191 -24.99 -19.73 53.40
C ILE A 191 -24.75 -21.19 53.03
N ASP A 192 -24.58 -21.46 51.73
CA ASP A 192 -24.29 -22.81 51.25
C ASP A 192 -22.90 -23.26 51.71
N SER A 193 -22.85 -24.37 52.46
CA SER A 193 -21.62 -24.95 53.00
C SER A 193 -21.01 -26.03 52.09
N THR A 194 -21.53 -26.23 50.87
CA THR A 194 -21.00 -27.24 49.94
C THR A 194 -19.55 -26.93 49.53
N LEU A 195 -18.64 -27.89 49.79
CA LEU A 195 -17.23 -27.74 49.47
C LEU A 195 -17.02 -27.84 47.93
N PRO A 196 -16.37 -26.84 47.28
CA PRO A 196 -16.09 -26.87 45.84
C PRO A 196 -15.25 -28.09 45.40
N GLN A 197 -15.52 -28.64 44.20
CA GLN A 197 -14.89 -29.88 43.68
C GLN A 197 -13.36 -29.89 43.77
N HIS A 198 -12.69 -28.80 43.38
CA HIS A 198 -11.22 -28.69 43.45
C HIS A 198 -10.67 -28.77 44.88
N LEU A 199 -11.41 -28.30 45.89
CA LEU A 199 -11.02 -28.41 47.30
C LEU A 199 -11.38 -29.78 47.89
N GLN A 200 -12.44 -30.42 47.38
CA GLN A 200 -12.82 -31.79 47.71
C GLN A 200 -11.78 -32.80 47.20
N GLU A 201 -11.22 -32.57 46.00
CA GLU A 201 -10.10 -33.34 45.46
C GLU A 201 -8.84 -33.22 46.33
N ALA A 202 -8.48 -32.01 46.77
CA ALA A 202 -7.34 -31.79 47.66
C ALA A 202 -7.50 -32.51 49.02
N GLN A 203 -8.71 -32.50 49.59
CA GLN A 203 -9.03 -33.24 50.82
C GLN A 203 -8.96 -34.76 50.59
N ASN A 204 -9.48 -35.25 49.47
CA ASN A 204 -9.43 -36.65 49.07
C ASN A 204 -8.00 -37.13 48.80
N ASP A 205 -7.15 -36.28 48.22
CA ASP A 205 -5.74 -36.58 47.99
C ASP A 205 -4.93 -36.60 49.28
N PHE A 206 -5.24 -35.74 50.25
CA PHE A 206 -4.67 -35.85 51.60
C PHE A 206 -5.07 -37.18 52.27
N LEU A 207 -6.35 -37.57 52.21
CA LEU A 207 -6.83 -38.84 52.75
C LEU A 207 -6.19 -40.05 52.05
N LYS A 208 -6.07 -40.02 50.71
CA LYS A 208 -5.38 -41.04 49.91
C LYS A 208 -3.88 -41.08 50.19
N SER A 209 -3.23 -39.93 50.37
CA SER A 209 -1.80 -39.82 50.70
C SER A 209 -1.51 -40.34 52.11
N ASN A 210 -2.40 -40.09 53.07
CA ASN A 210 -2.30 -40.64 54.41
C ASN A 210 -2.53 -42.17 54.43
N LYS A 211 -3.45 -42.67 53.59
CA LYS A 211 -3.62 -44.12 53.32
C LYS A 211 -2.40 -44.74 52.63
N ARG A 212 -1.82 -44.05 51.64
CA ARG A 212 -0.58 -44.45 50.93
C ARG A 212 0.64 -44.44 51.82
N ARG A 213 0.78 -43.48 52.74
CA ARG A 213 1.86 -43.44 53.74
C ARG A 213 1.77 -44.61 54.71
N LYS A 214 0.57 -45.04 55.10
CA LYS A 214 0.37 -46.29 55.86
C LYS A 214 0.67 -47.55 55.05
N LEU A 215 0.48 -47.53 53.72
CA LEU A 215 0.73 -48.67 52.83
C LEU A 215 2.19 -48.75 52.31
N MET A 216 2.95 -47.66 52.36
CA MET A 216 4.32 -47.60 51.85
C MET A 216 5.38 -48.26 52.75
N GLN A 217 5.03 -48.69 53.97
CA GLN A 217 5.94 -49.47 54.82
C GLN A 217 6.15 -50.91 54.33
N THR A 218 5.43 -51.38 53.30
CA THR A 218 5.45 -52.78 52.84
C THR A 218 5.47 -52.92 51.31
N ARG A 219 6.50 -52.44 50.59
CA ARG A 219 6.60 -52.68 49.13
C ARG A 219 7.97 -53.15 48.65
N THR A 220 7.96 -54.11 47.72
CA THR A 220 9.11 -54.77 47.09
C THR A 220 9.59 -54.03 45.83
N THR A 221 10.72 -54.45 45.27
CA THR A 221 11.46 -53.76 44.18
C THR A 221 10.75 -53.78 42.83
N ASP A 222 9.93 -54.78 42.53
CA ASP A 222 9.26 -54.93 41.23
C ASP A 222 8.15 -53.89 41.01
N ASP A 223 7.49 -53.48 42.10
CA ASP A 223 6.46 -52.44 42.08
C ASP A 223 7.01 -51.07 41.64
N ARG A 224 8.28 -50.77 41.93
CA ARG A 224 8.94 -49.52 41.52
C ARG A 224 9.27 -49.50 40.02
N MET A 225 9.51 -50.66 39.42
CA MET A 225 9.79 -50.77 37.98
C MET A 225 8.51 -50.64 37.16
N ALA A 226 7.39 -51.19 37.63
CA ALA A 226 6.09 -51.02 36.99
C ALA A 226 5.63 -49.55 36.96
N GLU A 227 5.83 -48.81 38.06
CA GLU A 227 5.47 -47.37 38.14
C GLU A 227 6.29 -46.50 37.17
N ARG A 228 7.59 -46.81 37.00
CA ARG A 228 8.45 -46.11 36.03
C ARG A 228 8.06 -46.37 34.58
N LYS A 229 7.52 -47.55 34.28
CA LYS A 229 7.05 -47.90 32.93
C LYS A 229 5.74 -47.18 32.61
N ALA A 230 4.80 -47.14 33.56
CA ALA A 230 3.54 -46.42 33.42
C ALA A 230 3.73 -44.89 33.21
N LYS A 231 4.64 -44.26 33.97
CA LYS A 231 4.97 -42.83 33.80
C LYS A 231 5.57 -42.51 32.42
N LYS A 232 6.35 -43.44 31.84
CA LYS A 232 6.92 -43.26 30.50
C LYS A 232 5.84 -43.37 29.41
N GLU A 233 4.89 -44.29 29.55
CA GLU A 233 3.75 -44.43 28.64
C GLU A 233 2.83 -43.21 28.67
N GLU A 234 2.53 -42.69 29.87
CA GLU A 234 1.68 -41.51 30.05
C GLU A 234 2.31 -40.24 29.42
N SER A 235 3.63 -40.06 29.59
CA SER A 235 4.37 -38.95 28.97
C SER A 235 4.41 -39.04 27.43
N MET A 236 4.50 -40.25 26.89
CA MET A 236 4.42 -40.49 25.43
C MET A 236 3.04 -40.15 24.89
N LEU A 237 1.96 -40.53 25.59
CA LEU A 237 0.59 -40.21 25.20
C LEU A 237 0.31 -38.69 25.23
N GLN A 238 0.81 -37.98 26.25
CA GLN A 238 0.68 -36.53 26.34
C GLN A 238 1.44 -35.81 25.21
N LYS A 239 2.66 -36.26 24.87
CA LYS A 239 3.42 -35.72 23.75
C LYS A 239 2.74 -35.99 22.40
N ALA A 240 2.09 -37.15 22.22
CA ALA A 240 1.34 -37.48 21.01
C ALA A 240 0.12 -36.56 20.83
N LYS A 241 -0.68 -36.36 21.88
CA LYS A 241 -1.83 -35.45 21.87
C LYS A 241 -1.43 -33.99 21.57
N LEU A 242 -0.35 -33.51 22.18
CA LEU A 242 0.13 -32.14 21.96
C LEU A 242 0.70 -31.94 20.54
N LYS A 243 1.26 -33.01 19.93
CA LYS A 243 1.68 -33.00 18.53
C LYS A 243 0.49 -32.98 17.58
N GLU A 244 -0.53 -33.79 17.84
CA GLU A 244 -1.76 -33.86 17.05
C GLU A 244 -2.53 -32.52 17.07
N GLU A 245 -2.65 -31.90 18.23
CA GLU A 245 -3.26 -30.58 18.39
C GLU A 245 -2.46 -29.48 17.65
N ARG A 246 -1.13 -29.55 17.71
CA ARG A 246 -0.25 -28.62 16.98
C ARG A 246 -0.33 -28.83 15.45
N GLU A 247 -0.53 -30.05 14.98
CA GLU A 247 -0.77 -30.33 13.56
C GLU A 247 -2.15 -29.86 13.12
N ARG A 248 -3.20 -30.07 13.92
CA ARG A 248 -4.54 -29.55 13.69
C ARG A 248 -4.55 -28.02 13.60
N GLN A 249 -3.87 -27.32 14.50
CA GLN A 249 -3.69 -25.87 14.43
C GLN A 249 -2.87 -25.42 13.22
N LYS A 250 -1.84 -26.19 12.82
CA LYS A 250 -1.10 -25.91 11.57
C LYS A 250 -1.98 -26.11 10.34
N GLU A 251 -2.86 -27.11 10.34
CA GLU A 251 -3.74 -27.43 9.24
C GLU A 251 -4.89 -26.42 9.13
N GLU A 252 -5.41 -25.95 10.26
CA GLU A 252 -6.37 -24.85 10.34
C GLU A 252 -5.75 -23.51 9.91
N ARG A 253 -4.51 -23.22 10.32
CA ARG A 253 -3.73 -22.10 9.79
C ARG A 253 -3.47 -22.26 8.29
N LYS A 254 -3.16 -23.46 7.80
CA LYS A 254 -3.03 -23.74 6.35
C LYS A 254 -4.35 -23.53 5.61
N ARG A 255 -5.49 -23.90 6.18
CA ARG A 255 -6.84 -23.67 5.62
C ARG A 255 -7.18 -22.17 5.58
N GLN A 256 -6.87 -21.41 6.64
CA GLN A 256 -7.04 -19.95 6.64
C GLN A 256 -6.05 -19.23 5.71
N VAL A 257 -4.85 -19.78 5.53
CA VAL A 257 -3.80 -19.28 4.62
C VAL A 257 -4.02 -19.77 3.17
N ALA A 258 -5.01 -20.63 2.91
CA ALA A 258 -5.30 -21.17 1.57
C ALA A 258 -5.99 -20.16 0.63
N VAL A 259 -6.09 -18.90 1.02
CA VAL A 259 -6.47 -17.84 0.07
C VAL A 259 -5.24 -17.45 -0.75
N LYS A 260 -5.13 -18.04 -1.95
CA LYS A 260 -4.09 -17.71 -2.91
C LYS A 260 -4.42 -16.37 -3.58
N TYR A 261 -3.61 -15.35 -3.30
CA TYR A 261 -3.67 -14.05 -3.98
C TYR A 261 -2.88 -14.10 -5.30
N PRO A 262 -3.22 -13.26 -6.28
CA PRO A 262 -4.30 -12.26 -6.28
C PRO A 262 -5.69 -12.85 -6.56
N LEU A 263 -6.73 -12.29 -5.92
CA LEU A 263 -8.14 -12.62 -6.12
C LEU A 263 -8.86 -11.48 -6.86
N GLU A 264 -10.07 -11.74 -7.35
CA GLU A 264 -10.92 -10.69 -7.91
C GLU A 264 -11.07 -9.52 -6.91
N ASP A 265 -10.90 -8.27 -7.38
CA ASP A 265 -10.53 -7.13 -6.52
C ASP A 265 -11.55 -6.80 -5.42
N LEU A 266 -12.83 -7.11 -5.68
CA LEU A 266 -13.94 -6.94 -4.73
C LEU A 266 -14.30 -8.23 -3.95
N ASP A 267 -13.77 -9.40 -4.36
CA ASP A 267 -14.01 -10.70 -3.72
C ASP A 267 -12.96 -11.04 -2.64
N LEU A 268 -12.32 -10.02 -2.07
CA LEU A 268 -11.29 -10.23 -1.05
C LEU A 268 -11.91 -10.72 0.27
N PRO A 269 -11.28 -11.67 0.98
CA PRO A 269 -11.88 -12.35 2.12
C PRO A 269 -12.33 -11.40 3.23
N ILE A 270 -13.46 -11.83 3.82
CA ILE A 270 -14.51 -11.08 4.53
C ILE A 270 -14.07 -10.50 5.88
N TYR A 271 -13.04 -11.06 6.51
CA TYR A 271 -12.63 -10.66 7.85
C TYR A 271 -11.41 -9.75 7.80
N ARG A 272 -11.61 -8.47 8.10
CA ARG A 272 -10.51 -7.51 8.28
C ARG A 272 -10.44 -7.11 9.74
N LYS A 273 -9.23 -7.19 10.29
CA LYS A 273 -8.91 -6.56 11.56
C LYS A 273 -8.74 -5.07 11.30
N ASP A 274 -9.62 -4.26 11.86
CA ASP A 274 -9.57 -2.81 11.68
C ASP A 274 -8.60 -2.20 12.72
N PRO A 275 -7.46 -1.61 12.33
CA PRO A 275 -6.54 -0.94 13.24
C PRO A 275 -7.17 0.22 14.00
N SER A 276 -8.21 0.84 13.43
CA SER A 276 -8.96 1.95 14.07
C SER A 276 -9.97 1.44 15.12
N LEU A 277 -10.44 0.20 14.99
CA LEU A 277 -11.26 -0.50 15.98
C LEU A 277 -10.44 -1.55 16.76
N ASN A 278 -9.20 -1.23 17.10
CA ASN A 278 -8.38 -2.08 17.97
C ASN A 278 -8.20 -3.53 17.45
N TRP A 279 -8.12 -3.69 16.13
CA TRP A 279 -7.99 -4.96 15.41
C TRP A 279 -9.20 -5.91 15.55
N LEU A 280 -10.37 -5.39 15.89
CA LEU A 280 -11.63 -6.14 15.88
C LEU A 280 -11.90 -6.73 14.50
N LEU A 281 -12.34 -7.98 14.50
CA LEU A 281 -12.70 -8.71 13.28
C LEU A 281 -14.05 -8.18 12.79
N VAL A 282 -14.02 -7.38 11.73
CA VAL A 282 -15.24 -6.85 11.10
C VAL A 282 -15.72 -7.85 10.05
N ASP A 283 -16.98 -8.29 10.18
CA ASP A 283 -17.64 -9.18 9.24
C ASP A 283 -18.23 -8.37 8.08
N MET A 284 -17.66 -8.57 6.88
CA MET A 284 -18.11 -7.95 5.63
C MET A 284 -19.03 -8.88 4.81
N SER A 285 -19.63 -9.91 5.43
CA SER A 285 -20.50 -10.86 4.73
C SER A 285 -21.69 -10.11 4.12
N PRO A 286 -21.89 -10.14 2.81
CA PRO A 286 -23.07 -9.56 2.19
C PRO A 286 -24.27 -10.41 2.60
N GLN A 287 -25.14 -9.82 3.41
CA GLN A 287 -26.49 -10.33 3.59
C GLN A 287 -27.20 -10.24 2.23
N LYS A 288 -28.11 -11.18 1.93
CA LYS A 288 -29.03 -11.04 0.79
C LYS A 288 -29.78 -9.73 0.96
N CYS A 289 -29.47 -8.72 0.16
CA CYS A 289 -29.89 -7.34 0.39
C CYS A 289 -30.84 -6.86 -0.71
N ASP A 290 -32.13 -6.76 -0.36
CA ASP A 290 -33.07 -5.87 -1.02
C ASP A 290 -32.87 -4.44 -0.49
N SER A 291 -32.50 -3.52 -1.38
CA SER A 291 -32.72 -2.06 -1.33
C SER A 291 -32.18 -1.18 -0.17
N LYS A 292 -31.42 -0.15 -0.58
CA LYS A 292 -31.22 1.21 0.00
C LYS A 292 -30.44 1.40 1.31
N GLU A 293 -30.25 0.41 2.17
CA GLU A 293 -29.51 0.58 3.45
C GLU A 293 -28.27 -0.32 3.58
N ILE A 294 -27.49 -0.45 2.51
CA ILE A 294 -26.19 -1.14 2.60
C ILE A 294 -25.22 -0.23 3.38
N ILE A 295 -24.89 -0.60 4.62
CA ILE A 295 -23.78 -0.01 5.37
C ILE A 295 -22.56 -0.88 5.10
N ILE A 296 -21.52 -0.32 4.48
CA ILE A 296 -20.25 -1.01 4.25
C ILE A 296 -19.33 -0.63 5.42
N PRO A 297 -19.13 -1.51 6.42
CA PRO A 297 -18.20 -1.18 7.49
C PRO A 297 -16.78 -1.16 6.91
N TYR A 298 -15.97 -0.17 7.28
CA TYR A 298 -14.56 -0.09 6.87
C TYR A 298 -14.31 -0.07 5.33
N PRO A 299 -14.90 0.90 4.59
CA PRO A 299 -14.92 0.93 3.12
C PRO A 299 -13.55 1.15 2.47
N SER A 300 -12.60 1.76 3.19
CA SER A 300 -11.22 1.94 2.75
C SER A 300 -10.35 0.71 2.98
N GLY A 301 -10.76 -0.22 3.85
CA GLY A 301 -9.98 -1.43 4.13
C GLY A 301 -8.63 -1.17 4.81
N GLY A 302 -8.46 -0.02 5.48
CA GLY A 302 -7.22 0.37 6.15
C GLY A 302 -6.21 1.03 5.24
N ARG A 303 -6.68 1.55 4.13
CA ARG A 303 -5.88 2.27 3.14
C ARG A 303 -6.20 3.75 3.23
N SER A 304 -5.27 4.56 2.73
CA SER A 304 -5.52 5.96 2.41
C SER A 304 -6.71 6.10 1.48
N LEU A 305 -7.38 7.26 1.55
CA LEU A 305 -8.41 7.62 0.59
C LEU A 305 -7.80 7.81 -0.80
N ARG A 306 -8.63 7.66 -1.84
CA ARG A 306 -8.20 7.94 -3.21
C ARG A 306 -7.93 9.45 -3.34
N PRO A 307 -6.79 9.88 -3.91
CA PRO A 307 -6.60 11.28 -4.27
C PRO A 307 -7.67 11.70 -5.29
N MET A 308 -8.21 12.92 -5.16
CA MET A 308 -9.19 13.43 -6.12
C MET A 308 -8.47 13.90 -7.39
N PRO A 309 -8.73 13.29 -8.56
CA PRO A 309 -8.12 13.74 -9.80
C PRO A 309 -8.71 15.08 -10.25
N HIS A 310 -7.90 15.91 -10.90
CA HIS A 310 -8.32 17.20 -11.44
C HIS A 310 -9.34 17.02 -12.57
N LYS A 311 -10.38 17.87 -12.56
CA LYS A 311 -11.51 17.84 -13.51
C LYS A 311 -11.38 18.85 -14.66
N GLU A 312 -10.57 19.90 -14.49
CA GLU A 312 -10.43 20.99 -15.45
C GLU A 312 -9.39 20.62 -16.52
N SER A 313 -9.82 19.86 -17.53
CA SER A 313 -9.16 19.88 -18.84
C SER A 313 -9.76 21.02 -19.66
N SER A 314 -8.94 21.76 -20.41
CA SER A 314 -9.47 22.82 -21.29
C SER A 314 -10.35 22.23 -22.41
N ILE A 315 -10.09 20.96 -22.76
CA ILE A 315 -10.82 20.17 -23.75
C ILE A 315 -12.03 19.51 -23.08
N PRO A 316 -13.24 19.61 -23.68
CA PRO A 316 -14.43 18.88 -23.23
C PRO A 316 -14.20 17.36 -23.20
N PRO A 317 -14.74 16.64 -22.21
CA PRO A 317 -14.51 15.20 -22.07
C PRO A 317 -14.97 14.39 -23.28
N GLU A 318 -16.04 14.83 -23.96
CA GLU A 318 -16.62 14.18 -25.15
C GLU A 318 -15.66 14.20 -26.35
N LEU A 319 -14.79 15.21 -26.46
CA LEU A 319 -13.86 15.38 -27.57
C LEU A 319 -12.45 14.85 -27.26
N PHE A 320 -12.22 14.44 -26.01
CA PHE A 320 -10.90 14.08 -25.53
C PHE A 320 -10.37 12.79 -26.19
N ASP A 321 -11.26 11.84 -26.49
CA ASP A 321 -10.90 10.60 -27.21
C ASP A 321 -10.37 10.91 -28.62
N SER A 322 -11.11 11.71 -29.38
CA SER A 322 -10.71 12.16 -30.72
C SER A 322 -9.43 12.99 -30.69
N PHE A 323 -9.31 13.91 -29.73
CA PHE A 323 -8.10 14.70 -29.51
C PHE A 323 -6.87 13.81 -29.27
N LEU A 324 -7.00 12.84 -28.36
CA LEU A 324 -5.90 11.97 -27.99
C LEU A 324 -5.50 11.03 -29.14
N SER A 325 -6.49 10.54 -29.89
CA SER A 325 -6.27 9.72 -31.09
C SER A 325 -5.46 10.47 -32.15
N VAL A 326 -5.91 11.68 -32.51
CA VAL A 326 -5.25 12.55 -33.50
C VAL A 326 -3.83 12.91 -33.05
N TRP A 327 -3.66 13.38 -31.82
CA TRP A 327 -2.35 13.76 -31.30
C TRP A 327 -1.38 12.57 -31.26
N SER A 328 -1.86 11.40 -30.82
CA SER A 328 -1.05 10.19 -30.77
C SER A 328 -0.59 9.76 -32.15
N PHE A 329 -1.48 9.77 -33.15
CA PHE A 329 -1.11 9.45 -34.53
C PHE A 329 -0.03 10.40 -35.06
N LEU A 330 -0.25 11.71 -34.93
CA LEU A 330 0.68 12.73 -35.42
C LEU A 330 2.06 12.65 -34.76
N THR A 331 2.11 12.23 -33.49
CA THR A 331 3.35 12.09 -32.74
C THR A 331 4.05 10.75 -33.02
N VAL A 332 3.28 9.66 -33.22
CA VAL A 332 3.81 8.35 -33.62
C VAL A 332 4.46 8.41 -35.00
N PHE A 333 3.77 9.02 -35.96
CA PHE A 333 4.17 9.09 -37.36
C PHE A 333 4.87 10.41 -37.73
N ALA A 334 5.39 11.16 -36.75
CA ALA A 334 6.10 12.41 -37.01
C ALA A 334 7.32 12.23 -37.93
N GLU A 335 8.06 11.13 -37.79
CA GLU A 335 9.23 10.79 -38.61
C GLU A 335 8.86 10.55 -40.09
N PRO A 336 7.94 9.63 -40.44
CA PRO A 336 7.54 9.42 -41.83
C PRO A 336 6.81 10.65 -42.43
N LEU A 337 6.02 11.38 -41.63
CA LEU A 337 5.34 12.61 -42.07
C LEU A 337 6.31 13.81 -42.20
N LYS A 338 7.55 13.68 -41.74
CA LYS A 338 8.57 14.76 -41.68
C LYS A 338 8.08 16.00 -40.92
N VAL A 339 7.27 15.80 -39.89
CA VAL A 339 6.74 16.86 -39.00
C VAL A 339 7.53 16.87 -37.70
N SER A 340 7.71 18.04 -37.08
CA SER A 340 8.24 18.09 -35.73
C SER A 340 7.16 17.61 -34.74
N ALA A 341 7.46 16.66 -33.86
CA ALA A 341 6.44 16.24 -32.90
C ALA A 341 6.34 17.25 -31.74
N TYR A 342 5.12 17.68 -31.48
CA TYR A 342 4.76 18.66 -30.48
C TYR A 342 4.21 17.98 -29.21
N SER A 343 4.36 18.63 -28.07
CA SER A 343 3.80 18.16 -26.79
C SER A 343 2.27 18.27 -26.77
N VAL A 344 1.62 17.55 -25.84
CA VAL A 344 0.16 17.64 -25.65
C VAL A 344 -0.27 19.07 -25.35
N ASP A 345 0.47 19.79 -24.49
CA ASP A 345 0.14 21.17 -24.12
C ASP A 345 0.30 22.15 -25.30
N GLU A 346 1.33 21.96 -26.15
CA GLU A 346 1.51 22.75 -27.38
C GLU A 346 0.37 22.50 -28.40
N PHE A 347 -0.07 21.25 -28.53
CA PHE A 347 -1.18 20.89 -29.42
C PHE A 347 -2.53 21.38 -28.88
N GLU A 348 -2.77 21.26 -27.57
CA GLU A 348 -3.92 21.84 -26.87
C GLU A 348 -3.98 23.35 -27.10
N GLY A 349 -2.88 24.06 -26.85
CA GLY A 349 -2.79 25.51 -27.10
C GLY A 349 -3.01 25.91 -28.56
N ALA A 350 -2.56 25.08 -29.51
CA ALA A 350 -2.77 25.32 -30.93
C ALA A 350 -4.24 25.19 -31.36
N LEU A 351 -5.00 24.26 -30.75
CA LEU A 351 -6.43 24.09 -31.06
C LEU A 351 -7.30 25.25 -30.55
N PHE A 352 -6.97 25.79 -29.37
CA PHE A 352 -7.64 26.97 -28.79
C PHE A 352 -7.23 28.29 -29.44
N HIS A 353 -6.26 28.26 -30.36
CA HIS A 353 -5.84 29.45 -31.08
C HIS A 353 -6.91 29.92 -32.07
N ASN A 354 -7.62 30.98 -31.69
CA ASN A 354 -8.72 31.57 -32.47
C ASN A 354 -8.32 32.83 -33.24
N THR A 355 -7.07 33.29 -33.08
CA THR A 355 -6.54 34.47 -33.78
C THR A 355 -5.99 34.10 -35.17
N HIS A 356 -6.03 35.04 -36.11
CA HIS A 356 -5.37 34.86 -37.42
C HIS A 356 -3.87 35.19 -37.38
N GLN A 357 -3.45 36.03 -36.43
CA GLN A 357 -2.05 36.38 -36.20
C GLN A 357 -1.75 36.36 -34.69
N PRO A 358 -0.67 35.68 -34.25
CA PRO A 358 0.29 34.89 -35.05
C PRO A 358 -0.37 33.65 -35.69
N LYS A 359 0.19 33.08 -36.77
CA LYS A 359 -0.37 31.84 -37.34
C LYS A 359 -0.13 30.69 -36.36
N ALA A 360 -1.12 29.81 -36.17
CA ALA A 360 -0.93 28.56 -35.43
C ALA A 360 -0.02 27.62 -36.23
N THR A 361 1.30 27.77 -36.07
CA THR A 361 2.33 27.04 -36.82
C THR A 361 2.12 25.54 -36.75
N VAL A 362 1.77 25.02 -35.57
CA VAL A 362 1.47 23.60 -35.31
C VAL A 362 0.34 23.07 -36.19
N LEU A 363 -0.82 23.74 -36.23
CA LEU A 363 -1.96 23.28 -37.04
C LEU A 363 -1.68 23.38 -38.53
N VAL A 364 -1.00 24.44 -38.97
CA VAL A 364 -0.61 24.61 -40.38
C VAL A 364 0.37 23.51 -40.80
N GLU A 365 1.34 23.17 -39.94
CA GLU A 365 2.28 22.08 -40.19
C GLU A 365 1.57 20.73 -40.34
N TYR A 366 0.67 20.40 -39.40
CA TYR A 366 -0.02 19.12 -39.39
C TYR A 366 -0.96 18.96 -40.58
N ASN A 367 -1.88 19.91 -40.81
CA ASN A 367 -2.83 19.81 -41.92
C ASN A 367 -2.11 19.71 -43.27
N ALA A 368 -1.10 20.56 -43.49
CA ALA A 368 -0.44 20.58 -44.78
C ALA A 368 0.48 19.37 -45.03
N CYS A 369 1.10 18.79 -43.98
CA CYS A 369 1.85 17.55 -44.15
C CYS A 369 0.94 16.35 -44.41
N LEU A 370 -0.22 16.27 -43.74
CA LEU A 370 -1.22 15.24 -44.03
C LEU A 370 -1.72 15.36 -45.48
N LEU A 371 -2.07 16.58 -45.91
CA LEU A 371 -2.47 16.84 -47.30
C LEU A 371 -1.38 16.47 -48.31
N ASN A 372 -0.11 16.75 -48.04
CA ASN A 372 0.98 16.37 -48.93
C ASN A 372 1.11 14.85 -49.12
N VAL A 373 0.81 14.05 -48.09
CA VAL A 373 0.80 12.59 -48.25
C VAL A 373 -0.31 12.16 -49.21
N ILE A 374 -1.52 12.69 -49.02
CA ILE A 374 -2.68 12.41 -49.88
C ILE A 374 -2.37 12.83 -51.34
N ILE A 375 -1.80 14.02 -51.53
CA ILE A 375 -1.42 14.55 -52.86
C ILE A 375 -0.38 13.64 -53.54
N ASN A 376 0.64 13.23 -52.81
CA ASN A 376 1.70 12.39 -53.38
C ASN A 376 1.17 11.00 -53.76
N GLU A 377 0.29 10.45 -52.94
CA GLU A 377 -0.28 9.13 -53.17
C GLU A 377 -1.30 9.11 -54.33
N ARG A 378 -2.03 10.21 -54.56
CA ARG A 378 -2.82 10.43 -55.78
C ARG A 378 -1.93 10.53 -57.03
N ASN A 379 -0.80 11.23 -56.93
CA ASN A 379 0.15 11.35 -58.05
C ASN A 379 0.85 10.03 -58.39
N ASP A 380 1.01 9.14 -57.40
CA ASP A 380 1.62 7.82 -57.56
C ASP A 380 0.64 6.75 -58.10
N ASP A 381 -0.61 7.11 -58.40
CA ASP A 381 -1.67 6.26 -59.00
C ASP A 381 -1.87 4.94 -58.22
N THR A 382 -1.88 5.05 -56.89
CA THR A 382 -2.02 3.90 -55.99
C THR A 382 -3.47 3.42 -55.90
N SER A 383 -3.69 2.12 -55.63
CA SER A 383 -5.02 1.48 -55.58
C SER A 383 -5.88 1.85 -54.34
N ASN A 384 -5.64 2.99 -53.69
CA ASN A 384 -6.37 3.37 -52.49
C ASN A 384 -7.69 4.08 -52.85
N GLU A 385 -8.80 3.32 -52.79
CA GLU A 385 -10.16 3.75 -53.16
C GLU A 385 -10.62 5.03 -52.43
N ILE A 386 -10.30 5.18 -51.15
CA ILE A 386 -10.64 6.39 -50.38
C ILE A 386 -9.87 7.61 -50.89
N ILE A 387 -8.56 7.47 -51.07
CA ILE A 387 -7.68 8.59 -51.46
C ILE A 387 -8.02 9.06 -52.87
N ASN A 388 -8.32 8.16 -53.80
CA ASN A 388 -8.65 8.50 -55.17
C ASN A 388 -10.03 9.14 -55.33
N GLY A 389 -10.90 9.03 -54.31
CA GLY A 389 -12.26 9.58 -54.34
C GLY A 389 -13.31 8.57 -54.80
N ASP A 390 -12.92 7.33 -55.08
CA ASP A 390 -13.82 6.24 -55.50
C ASP A 390 -14.90 5.98 -54.44
N ALA A 391 -14.57 6.13 -53.15
CA ALA A 391 -15.53 6.00 -52.05
C ALA A 391 -16.61 7.11 -52.06
N VAL A 392 -16.27 8.31 -52.53
CA VAL A 392 -17.25 9.38 -52.69
C VAL A 392 -18.13 9.12 -53.90
N ASP A 393 -17.55 8.63 -54.98
CA ASP A 393 -18.31 8.32 -56.20
C ASP A 393 -19.27 7.13 -55.96
N GLN A 394 -18.84 6.09 -55.23
CA GLN A 394 -19.73 5.01 -54.75
C GLN A 394 -20.85 5.53 -53.85
N TYR A 395 -20.55 6.44 -52.92
CA TYR A 395 -21.58 7.02 -52.05
C TYR A 395 -22.63 7.84 -52.82
N ILE A 396 -22.21 8.50 -53.91
CA ILE A 396 -23.11 9.23 -54.78
C ILE A 396 -23.94 8.26 -55.61
N GLU A 397 -23.34 7.21 -56.16
CA GLU A 397 -24.04 6.14 -56.87
C GLU A 397 -25.09 5.47 -55.97
N ASP A 398 -24.76 5.16 -54.71
CA ASP A 398 -25.68 4.58 -53.72
C ASP A 398 -26.87 5.51 -53.41
N LEU A 399 -26.64 6.82 -53.34
CA LEU A 399 -27.71 7.82 -53.13
C LEU A 399 -28.61 7.94 -54.38
N GLU A 400 -28.01 7.90 -55.57
CA GLU A 400 -28.74 7.88 -56.85
C GLU A 400 -29.61 6.61 -56.96
N GLU A 401 -29.09 5.44 -56.58
CA GLU A 401 -29.82 4.17 -56.59
C GLU A 401 -30.96 4.12 -55.56
N GLN A 402 -30.75 4.68 -54.36
CA GLN A 402 -31.80 4.76 -53.33
C GLN A 402 -32.96 5.65 -53.79
N GLU A 403 -32.68 6.80 -54.39
CA GLU A 403 -33.72 7.67 -54.96
C GLU A 403 -34.41 7.04 -56.17
N GLU A 404 -33.70 6.33 -57.06
CA GLU A 404 -34.33 5.60 -58.17
C GLU A 404 -35.29 4.48 -57.68
N SER A 405 -34.99 3.86 -56.54
CA SER A 405 -35.87 2.86 -55.91
C SER A 405 -37.12 3.45 -55.26
N ASP A 406 -37.03 4.68 -54.74
CA ASP A 406 -38.15 5.44 -54.19
C ASP A 406 -39.00 6.12 -55.31
N GLU A 407 -38.41 6.39 -56.48
CA GLU A 407 -39.08 7.01 -57.64
C GLU A 407 -39.98 6.05 -58.45
N GLU A 408 -39.85 4.71 -58.31
CA GLU A 408 -40.78 3.77 -58.97
C GLU A 408 -42.24 3.95 -58.51
N ASP A 409 -42.48 4.60 -57.36
CA ASP A 409 -43.82 4.83 -56.79
C ASP A 409 -44.42 6.23 -57.06
N THR A 410 -43.68 7.24 -57.53
CA THR A 410 -44.27 8.57 -57.86
C THR A 410 -43.59 9.30 -59.03
N LYS A 411 -44.32 9.46 -60.14
CA LYS A 411 -43.91 10.27 -61.30
C LYS A 411 -44.10 11.77 -61.05
N GLU A 412 -43.15 12.46 -60.40
CA GLU A 412 -43.05 13.92 -60.48
C GLU A 412 -41.58 14.40 -60.55
N GLU A 413 -41.36 15.38 -61.43
CA GLU A 413 -40.16 16.21 -61.72
C GLU A 413 -38.82 15.93 -61.00
N ARG A 414 -37.79 15.68 -61.83
CA ARG A 414 -36.36 15.58 -61.48
C ARG A 414 -35.91 16.67 -60.50
N LYS A 415 -35.74 16.32 -59.22
CA LYS A 415 -34.95 17.11 -58.26
C LYS A 415 -33.47 16.73 -58.40
N PRO A 416 -32.53 17.65 -58.14
CA PRO A 416 -31.11 17.30 -58.18
C PRO A 416 -30.77 16.31 -57.06
N VAL A 417 -30.03 15.25 -57.43
CA VAL A 417 -29.48 14.12 -56.64
C VAL A 417 -28.82 14.47 -55.30
N LEU A 418 -28.38 15.73 -55.12
CA LEU A 418 -27.70 16.17 -53.91
C LEU A 418 -28.67 16.99 -53.05
N PRO A 419 -28.69 16.81 -51.71
CA PRO A 419 -29.40 17.70 -50.81
C PRO A 419 -29.04 19.13 -51.18
N THR A 420 -30.02 19.90 -51.69
CA THR A 420 -29.77 21.25 -52.21
C THR A 420 -29.57 22.20 -51.03
N VAL A 421 -28.45 22.04 -50.33
CA VAL A 421 -27.92 23.10 -49.49
C VAL A 421 -27.46 24.15 -50.49
N GLU A 422 -28.04 25.36 -50.45
CA GLU A 422 -27.63 26.48 -51.32
C GLU A 422 -26.14 26.87 -51.19
N ARG A 423 -25.42 26.21 -50.25
CA ARG A 423 -24.05 26.49 -49.81
C ARG A 423 -23.43 25.31 -49.03
N GLY A 424 -22.89 24.27 -49.66
CA GLY A 424 -22.42 23.02 -49.02
C GLY A 424 -21.45 22.13 -49.83
N TRP A 425 -21.39 20.85 -49.46
CA TRP A 425 -20.53 19.83 -50.09
C TRP A 425 -20.85 19.66 -51.59
N ARG A 426 -19.81 19.60 -52.43
CA ARG A 426 -19.89 19.55 -53.91
C ARG A 426 -20.66 20.71 -54.59
N ASP A 427 -20.71 21.87 -53.96
CA ASP A 427 -21.23 23.09 -54.60
C ASP A 427 -20.39 23.62 -55.76
N LYS A 428 -21.03 24.36 -56.68
CA LYS A 428 -20.36 25.01 -57.84
C LYS A 428 -19.16 25.87 -57.44
N GLU A 429 -19.24 26.61 -56.34
CA GLU A 429 -18.14 27.46 -55.86
C GLU A 429 -17.05 26.65 -55.15
N HIS A 430 -17.43 25.58 -54.45
CA HIS A 430 -16.49 24.71 -53.74
C HIS A 430 -15.72 23.83 -54.74
N LEU A 431 -16.40 23.31 -55.77
CA LEU A 431 -15.81 22.56 -56.90
C LEU A 431 -14.86 23.42 -57.76
N ARG A 432 -15.14 24.72 -57.90
CA ARG A 432 -14.20 25.65 -58.55
C ARG A 432 -12.91 25.82 -57.76
N ILE A 433 -12.98 25.79 -56.43
CA ILE A 433 -11.81 25.89 -55.55
C ILE A 433 -11.09 24.55 -55.46
N SER A 434 -11.82 23.43 -55.52
CA SER A 434 -11.23 22.08 -55.57
C SER A 434 -10.53 21.81 -56.90
N SER A 435 -10.88 22.50 -57.99
CA SER A 435 -10.23 22.31 -59.29
C SER A 435 -8.68 22.39 -59.19
N ARG A 436 -8.00 21.25 -59.37
CA ARG A 436 -6.53 21.06 -59.34
C ARG A 436 -5.85 21.29 -57.98
N TRP A 437 -6.55 20.97 -56.88
CA TRP A 437 -5.99 21.09 -55.53
C TRP A 437 -4.80 20.14 -55.27
N ASP A 438 -4.73 19.05 -56.03
CA ASP A 438 -3.76 17.94 -56.00
C ASP A 438 -2.51 18.14 -56.87
N HIS A 439 -2.46 19.21 -57.67
CA HIS A 439 -1.42 19.37 -58.70
C HIS A 439 -0.04 19.82 -58.15
N LYS A 440 0.05 20.24 -56.88
CA LYS A 440 1.30 20.79 -56.33
C LYS A 440 1.46 20.54 -54.83
N GLU A 441 2.59 19.98 -54.44
CA GLU A 441 3.00 19.85 -53.04
C GLU A 441 3.08 21.21 -52.31
N LEU A 442 2.57 21.25 -51.08
CA LEU A 442 2.63 22.40 -50.18
C LEU A 442 4.05 22.51 -49.59
N ARG A 443 4.85 23.41 -50.15
CA ARG A 443 6.26 23.58 -49.75
C ARG A 443 6.42 24.33 -48.42
N ALA A 444 7.28 23.80 -47.55
CA ALA A 444 7.68 24.45 -46.30
C ALA A 444 8.37 25.81 -46.51
N SER A 445 9.03 26.02 -47.67
CA SER A 445 9.72 27.28 -48.02
C SER A 445 8.78 28.47 -48.23
N THR A 446 7.49 28.23 -48.48
CA THR A 446 6.49 29.27 -48.71
C THR A 446 5.52 29.40 -47.53
N GLU A 447 5.94 29.03 -46.32
CA GLU A 447 5.07 28.92 -45.14
C GLU A 447 3.82 28.06 -45.39
N ARG A 448 3.92 27.11 -46.33
CA ARG A 448 2.80 26.28 -46.79
C ARG A 448 1.55 27.10 -47.18
N ARG A 449 1.72 28.30 -47.75
CA ARG A 449 0.60 29.17 -48.21
C ARG A 449 -0.38 28.43 -49.13
N GLY A 450 -1.68 28.66 -48.89
CA GLY A 450 -2.75 28.11 -49.71
C GLY A 450 -3.21 26.71 -49.32
N TRP A 451 -2.68 26.13 -48.23
CA TRP A 451 -3.09 24.83 -47.72
C TRP A 451 -4.59 24.76 -47.38
N GLU A 452 -5.22 25.89 -47.03
CA GLU A 452 -6.66 25.98 -46.77
C GLU A 452 -7.48 25.73 -48.05
N SER A 453 -6.95 26.13 -49.22
CA SER A 453 -7.61 25.87 -50.50
C SER A 453 -7.45 24.40 -50.90
N SER A 454 -6.27 23.81 -50.64
CA SER A 454 -6.05 22.37 -50.81
C SER A 454 -6.90 21.54 -49.85
N LEU A 455 -7.11 22.00 -48.62
CA LEU A 455 -8.00 21.34 -47.65
C LEU A 455 -9.44 21.32 -48.14
N ILE A 456 -9.96 22.44 -48.64
CA ILE A 456 -11.32 22.51 -49.20
C ILE A 456 -11.44 21.59 -50.42
N GLY A 457 -10.40 21.49 -51.25
CA GLY A 457 -10.37 20.54 -52.34
C GLY A 457 -10.45 19.09 -51.87
N CYS A 458 -9.61 18.72 -50.91
CA CYS A 458 -9.60 17.39 -50.30
C CYS A 458 -10.94 17.03 -49.66
N LEU A 459 -11.57 17.95 -48.93
CA LEU A 459 -12.89 17.72 -48.31
C LEU A 459 -14.02 17.50 -49.33
N ASN A 460 -13.92 18.02 -50.56
CA ASN A 460 -14.94 17.78 -51.58
C ASN A 460 -14.72 16.48 -52.37
N ASP A 461 -13.45 16.10 -52.57
CA ASP A 461 -13.07 14.98 -53.42
C ASP A 461 -12.84 13.67 -52.65
N VAL A 462 -12.65 13.72 -51.33
CA VAL A 462 -12.29 12.55 -50.50
C VAL A 462 -13.29 12.32 -49.36
N ALA A 463 -13.87 13.39 -48.78
CA ALA A 463 -14.77 13.25 -47.63
C ALA A 463 -16.21 13.01 -48.07
N THR A 464 -16.88 12.06 -47.40
CA THR A 464 -18.34 11.88 -47.48
C THR A 464 -19.03 12.48 -46.24
N PRO A 465 -20.33 12.83 -46.33
CA PRO A 465 -21.13 13.25 -45.17
C PRO A 465 -21.14 12.24 -44.01
N ASP A 466 -21.00 10.95 -44.32
CA ASP A 466 -20.91 9.88 -43.31
C ASP A 466 -19.58 9.91 -42.53
N MET A 467 -18.48 10.33 -43.18
CA MET A 467 -17.16 10.44 -42.55
C MET A 467 -17.03 11.70 -41.68
N ILE A 468 -17.72 12.78 -42.04
CA ILE A 468 -17.74 14.05 -41.29
C ILE A 468 -19.20 14.52 -41.16
N PRO A 469 -19.85 14.33 -39.99
CA PRO A 469 -21.26 14.66 -39.81
C PRO A 469 -21.61 16.14 -40.08
N ASP A 470 -20.71 17.06 -39.71
CA ASP A 470 -20.91 18.52 -39.86
C ASP A 470 -20.24 19.09 -41.14
N LEU A 471 -20.01 18.25 -42.17
CA LEU A 471 -19.24 18.60 -43.37
C LEU A 471 -19.77 19.84 -44.10
N ASN A 472 -21.09 19.93 -44.26
CA ASN A 472 -21.75 21.06 -44.91
C ASN A 472 -21.51 22.37 -44.16
N GLU A 473 -21.64 22.35 -42.82
CA GLU A 473 -21.42 23.53 -41.99
C GLU A 473 -19.95 23.97 -42.00
N ILE A 474 -19.03 23.01 -41.99
CA ILE A 474 -17.59 23.26 -42.08
C ILE A 474 -17.23 23.94 -43.40
N LEU A 475 -17.71 23.40 -44.52
CA LEU A 475 -17.43 23.96 -45.85
C LEU A 475 -18.07 25.34 -46.04
N GLN A 476 -19.32 25.53 -45.56
CA GLN A 476 -20.01 26.81 -45.59
C GLN A 476 -19.29 27.88 -44.75
N HIS A 477 -18.69 27.49 -43.64
CA HIS A 477 -17.92 28.40 -42.78
C HIS A 477 -16.54 28.75 -43.37
N LEU A 478 -15.86 27.77 -43.97
CA LEU A 478 -14.54 27.95 -44.59
C LEU A 478 -14.58 28.81 -45.85
N VAL A 479 -15.63 28.66 -46.66
CA VAL A 479 -15.89 29.51 -47.82
C VAL A 479 -17.06 30.41 -47.43
N PRO A 480 -16.91 31.66 -46.99
CA PRO A 480 -18.02 32.48 -46.46
C PRO A 480 -18.84 33.23 -47.52
N ARG A 481 -18.30 33.44 -48.73
CA ARG A 481 -18.99 34.12 -49.85
C ARG A 481 -18.63 33.46 -51.19
N SER A 482 -19.49 33.59 -52.19
CA SER A 482 -19.19 33.23 -53.59
C SER A 482 -18.01 34.08 -54.10
N ASN A 483 -17.04 33.48 -54.79
CA ASN A 483 -15.73 34.09 -55.10
C ASN A 483 -14.89 34.53 -53.88
N SER A 484 -14.90 33.76 -52.78
CA SER A 484 -14.02 34.03 -51.63
C SER A 484 -12.54 34.13 -52.05
N THR A 485 -11.82 35.10 -51.51
CA THR A 485 -10.37 35.24 -51.75
C THR A 485 -9.59 34.28 -50.86
N ALA A 486 -8.38 33.89 -51.27
CA ALA A 486 -7.51 33.01 -50.46
C ALA A 486 -7.23 33.61 -49.07
N ALA A 487 -7.04 34.93 -48.98
CA ALA A 487 -6.81 35.64 -47.72
C ALA A 487 -8.04 35.67 -46.77
N GLU A 488 -9.26 35.59 -47.32
CA GLU A 488 -10.47 35.47 -46.50
C GLU A 488 -10.61 34.06 -45.94
N ARG A 489 -10.24 33.03 -46.70
CA ARG A 489 -10.23 31.63 -46.22
C ARG A 489 -9.22 31.40 -45.11
N GLU A 490 -8.01 31.96 -45.24
CA GLU A 490 -6.97 31.94 -44.20
C GLU A 490 -7.49 32.50 -42.85
N LYS A 491 -8.35 33.53 -42.89
CA LYS A 491 -8.94 34.13 -41.67
C LYS A 491 -10.07 33.32 -41.05
N ARG A 492 -10.69 32.40 -41.80
CA ARG A 492 -11.87 31.63 -41.35
C ARG A 492 -11.51 30.34 -40.64
N TYR A 493 -10.40 29.70 -40.99
CA TYR A 493 -9.98 28.46 -40.32
C TYR A 493 -9.78 28.61 -38.80
N PRO A 494 -9.12 29.66 -38.27
CA PRO A 494 -8.96 29.83 -36.81
C PRO A 494 -10.29 30.01 -36.07
N THR A 495 -11.32 30.52 -36.74
CA THR A 495 -12.65 30.77 -36.15
C THR A 495 -13.53 29.52 -36.07
N LEU A 496 -13.10 28.37 -36.61
CA LEU A 496 -13.81 27.10 -36.47
C LEU A 496 -13.90 26.66 -35.00
N SER A 497 -14.97 25.94 -34.66
CA SER A 497 -15.13 25.34 -33.34
C SER A 497 -14.07 24.25 -33.08
N LEU A 498 -13.81 23.94 -31.80
CA LEU A 498 -12.88 22.88 -31.41
C LEU A 498 -13.28 21.52 -32.00
N LYS A 499 -14.59 21.19 -31.96
CA LYS A 499 -15.15 19.97 -32.53
C LYS A 499 -14.83 19.87 -34.02
N GLN A 500 -15.18 20.88 -34.81
CA GLN A 500 -14.93 20.92 -36.25
C GLN A 500 -13.45 20.82 -36.61
N LYS A 501 -12.55 21.50 -35.87
CA LYS A 501 -11.09 21.38 -36.09
C LYS A 501 -10.60 19.95 -35.86
N LEU A 502 -11.11 19.28 -34.82
CA LEU A 502 -10.77 17.90 -34.51
C LEU A 502 -11.36 16.91 -35.52
N ASP A 503 -12.58 17.12 -36.00
CA ASP A 503 -13.22 16.26 -37.01
C ASP A 503 -12.45 16.31 -38.33
N ILE A 504 -12.03 17.51 -38.77
CA ILE A 504 -11.19 17.67 -39.97
C ILE A 504 -9.85 16.92 -39.80
N LEU A 505 -9.17 17.10 -38.67
CA LEU A 505 -7.90 16.44 -38.42
C LEU A 505 -8.06 14.92 -38.27
N GLY A 506 -9.12 14.47 -37.61
CA GLY A 506 -9.48 13.06 -37.46
C GLY A 506 -9.71 12.39 -38.80
N PHE A 507 -10.48 13.04 -39.68
CA PHE A 507 -10.67 12.59 -41.06
C PHE A 507 -9.33 12.49 -41.82
N LEU A 508 -8.53 13.56 -41.84
CA LEU A 508 -7.25 13.54 -42.55
C LEU A 508 -6.31 12.46 -42.02
N VAL A 509 -6.30 12.23 -40.70
CA VAL A 509 -5.54 11.16 -40.07
C VAL A 509 -6.04 9.79 -40.51
N ASN A 510 -7.35 9.56 -40.55
CA ASN A 510 -7.93 8.28 -40.98
C ASN A 510 -7.58 7.97 -42.43
N VAL A 511 -7.71 8.95 -43.33
CA VAL A 511 -7.33 8.80 -44.75
C VAL A 511 -5.84 8.49 -44.88
N VAL A 512 -4.99 9.25 -44.19
CA VAL A 512 -3.53 9.04 -44.25
C VAL A 512 -3.12 7.72 -43.58
N ASN A 513 -3.86 7.21 -42.60
CA ASN A 513 -3.59 5.92 -41.96
C ASN A 513 -3.68 4.75 -42.97
N GLU A 514 -4.50 4.88 -44.00
CA GLU A 514 -4.62 3.89 -45.07
C GLU A 514 -3.55 4.03 -46.17
N SER A 515 -2.72 5.06 -46.09
CA SER A 515 -1.63 5.30 -47.05
C SER A 515 -0.58 4.20 -47.07
N ASN A 516 -0.01 3.97 -48.25
CA ASN A 516 1.14 3.09 -48.43
C ASN A 516 2.39 3.59 -47.68
N LEU A 517 2.53 4.91 -47.52
CA LEU A 517 3.62 5.51 -46.75
C LEU A 517 3.60 5.06 -45.28
N ILE A 518 2.42 5.03 -44.67
CA ILE A 518 2.26 4.57 -43.28
C ILE A 518 2.33 3.05 -43.19
N LYS A 519 1.71 2.31 -44.11
CA LYS A 519 1.81 0.84 -44.18
C LYS A 519 3.27 0.38 -44.23
N ASN A 520 4.07 0.93 -45.14
CA ASN A 520 5.51 0.62 -45.26
C ASN A 520 6.31 0.99 -44.00
N TYR A 521 5.99 2.12 -43.36
CA TYR A 521 6.65 2.50 -42.10
C TYR A 521 6.25 1.58 -40.94
N MET A 522 5.00 1.13 -40.88
CA MET A 522 4.54 0.16 -39.87
C MET A 522 5.28 -1.18 -40.01
N GLU A 523 5.45 -1.67 -41.24
CA GLU A 523 6.25 -2.87 -41.52
C GLU A 523 7.71 -2.72 -41.07
N TYR A 524 8.34 -1.59 -41.43
CA TYR A 524 9.70 -1.28 -40.98
C TYR A 524 9.80 -1.23 -39.45
N CYS A 525 8.83 -0.62 -38.76
CA CYS A 525 8.78 -0.58 -37.30
C CYS A 525 8.64 -1.99 -36.70
N GLN A 526 7.82 -2.85 -37.30
CA GLN A 526 7.63 -4.23 -36.84
C GLN A 526 8.91 -5.08 -37.02
N GLU A 527 9.65 -4.88 -38.11
CA GLU A 527 10.95 -5.51 -38.34
C GLU A 527 11.96 -5.08 -37.28
N GLN A 528 12.12 -3.75 -37.08
CA GLN A 528 13.01 -3.20 -36.04
C GLN A 528 12.65 -3.67 -34.64
N LEU A 529 11.36 -3.70 -34.28
CA LEU A 529 10.91 -4.27 -33.00
C LEU A 529 11.29 -5.74 -32.85
N SER A 530 11.22 -6.52 -33.94
CA SER A 530 11.61 -7.93 -33.92
C SER A 530 13.12 -8.12 -33.71
N GLU A 531 13.95 -7.26 -34.31
CA GLU A 531 15.39 -7.21 -34.05
C GLU A 531 15.71 -6.83 -32.61
N TYR A 532 15.09 -5.78 -32.08
CA TYR A 532 15.30 -5.36 -30.70
C TYR A 532 14.75 -6.37 -29.67
N ARG A 533 13.69 -7.13 -29.99
CA ARG A 533 13.24 -8.27 -29.17
C ARG A 533 14.31 -9.36 -29.07
N LYS A 534 15.05 -9.64 -30.16
CA LYS A 534 16.19 -10.58 -30.14
C LYS A 534 17.31 -10.05 -29.25
N GLN A 535 17.68 -8.78 -29.41
CA GLN A 535 18.67 -8.12 -28.54
C GLN A 535 18.24 -8.11 -27.06
N LYS A 536 16.94 -7.97 -26.77
CA LYS A 536 16.40 -8.06 -25.40
C LYS A 536 16.61 -9.43 -24.78
N ILE A 537 16.41 -10.49 -25.57
CA ILE A 537 16.62 -11.87 -25.12
C ILE A 537 18.10 -12.11 -24.82
N GLU A 538 19.00 -11.61 -25.67
CA GLU A 538 20.45 -11.68 -25.46
C GLU A 538 20.88 -10.92 -24.20
N LEU A 539 20.45 -9.66 -24.02
CA LEU A 539 20.73 -8.89 -22.80
C LEU A 539 20.15 -9.53 -21.55
N ASN A 540 18.98 -10.17 -21.62
CA ASN A 540 18.40 -10.89 -20.48
C ASN A 540 19.21 -12.15 -20.13
N LYS A 541 19.78 -12.84 -21.14
CA LYS A 541 20.72 -13.95 -20.89
C LYS A 541 22.00 -13.44 -20.24
N GLU A 542 22.57 -12.34 -20.71
CA GLU A 542 23.75 -11.69 -20.11
C GLU A 542 23.46 -11.23 -18.67
N SER A 543 22.32 -10.58 -18.43
CA SER A 543 21.86 -10.12 -17.12
C SER A 543 21.69 -11.29 -16.14
N LYS A 544 21.07 -12.39 -16.58
CA LYS A 544 20.98 -13.62 -15.78
C LYS A 544 22.34 -14.23 -15.49
N ALA A 545 23.26 -14.26 -16.47
CA ALA A 545 24.61 -14.76 -16.27
C ALA A 545 25.40 -13.92 -15.25
N LEU A 546 25.28 -12.58 -15.29
CA LEU A 546 25.85 -11.69 -14.27
C LEU A 546 25.22 -11.92 -12.90
N SER A 547 23.90 -12.06 -12.81
CA SER A 547 23.22 -12.35 -11.55
C SER A 547 23.69 -13.67 -10.93
N PHE A 548 23.94 -14.70 -11.74
CA PHE A 548 24.48 -15.97 -11.30
C PHE A 548 25.92 -15.82 -10.79
N ARG A 549 26.78 -15.08 -11.50
CA ARG A 549 28.14 -14.75 -11.05
C ARG A 549 28.14 -14.00 -9.71
N ARG A 550 27.19 -13.08 -9.51
CA ARG A 550 27.03 -12.34 -8.24
C ARG A 550 26.61 -13.27 -7.09
N ILE A 551 25.62 -14.13 -7.32
CA ILE A 551 25.16 -15.11 -6.32
C ILE A 551 26.28 -16.08 -5.97
N GLU A 552 27.05 -16.52 -6.97
CA GLU A 552 28.18 -17.43 -6.78
C GLU A 552 29.29 -16.78 -5.94
N MET A 553 29.61 -15.51 -6.22
CA MET A 553 30.52 -14.71 -5.39
C MET A 553 29.99 -14.59 -3.95
N ASP A 554 28.74 -14.17 -3.75
CA ASP A 554 28.16 -14.01 -2.41
C ASP A 554 28.10 -15.34 -1.64
N LYS A 555 27.92 -16.47 -2.34
CA LYS A 555 28.04 -17.81 -1.75
C LYS A 555 29.47 -18.11 -1.30
N ARG A 556 30.48 -17.79 -2.12
CA ARG A 556 31.90 -17.95 -1.74
C ARG A 556 32.24 -17.10 -0.51
N ASP A 557 31.79 -15.85 -0.46
CA ASP A 557 32.02 -14.99 0.71
C ASP A 557 31.34 -15.53 1.98
N ARG A 558 30.12 -16.06 1.86
CA ARG A 558 29.43 -16.69 2.99
C ARG A 558 30.13 -17.97 3.45
N ALA A 559 30.64 -18.77 2.51
CA ALA A 559 31.40 -19.97 2.83
C ALA A 559 32.72 -19.63 3.53
N GLU A 560 33.43 -18.61 3.07
CA GLU A 560 34.67 -18.13 3.71
C GLU A 560 34.42 -17.51 5.09
N LYS A 561 33.33 -16.73 5.26
CA LYS A 561 32.94 -16.21 6.56
C LYS A 561 32.58 -17.33 7.54
N ARG A 562 31.92 -18.39 7.06
CA ARG A 562 31.66 -19.59 7.87
C ARG A 562 32.93 -20.35 8.22
N ALA A 563 33.86 -20.50 7.29
CA ALA A 563 35.15 -21.13 7.55
C ALA A 563 35.99 -20.34 8.56
N LYS A 564 35.94 -18.99 8.52
CA LYS A 564 36.58 -18.12 9.52
C LYS A 564 35.88 -18.16 10.87
N GLY A 565 34.55 -18.22 10.89
CA GLY A 565 33.75 -18.32 12.13
C GLY A 565 33.81 -19.69 12.80
N ASN A 566 34.25 -20.74 12.10
CA ASN A 566 34.40 -22.09 12.66
C ASN A 566 35.82 -22.39 13.18
N ASN A 567 36.74 -21.42 13.06
CA ASN A 567 38.13 -21.50 13.54
C ASN A 567 38.40 -20.51 14.70
N GLY A 568 37.37 -19.98 15.36
CA GLY A 568 37.52 -18.92 16.38
C GLY A 568 36.56 -19.07 17.55
N GLU A 569 36.62 -20.21 18.25
CA GLU A 569 36.11 -20.33 19.62
C GLU A 569 37.23 -20.58 20.66
N GLU A 570 38.50 -20.48 20.27
CA GLU A 570 39.59 -20.39 21.25
C GLU A 570 40.48 -19.19 20.90
N GLU A 571 40.47 -18.23 21.83
CA GLU A 571 41.39 -17.11 22.01
C GLU A 571 41.21 -15.90 21.07
N GLU A 572 40.62 -14.84 21.62
CA GLU A 572 41.27 -13.53 21.85
C GLU A 572 40.19 -12.46 22.12
N GLU A 573 39.94 -12.17 23.40
CA GLU A 573 39.60 -10.82 23.82
C GLU A 573 40.92 -10.04 23.86
N GLU A 574 41.06 -8.98 23.04
CA GLU A 574 41.50 -7.66 23.50
C GLU A 574 41.51 -6.65 22.33
N HIS A 575 40.62 -5.66 22.49
CA HIS A 575 40.78 -4.22 22.19
C HIS A 575 41.40 -3.70 20.87
N LEU A 576 40.56 -2.92 20.16
CA LEU A 576 40.92 -1.73 19.38
C LEU A 576 41.80 -0.78 20.23
N ASP A 577 42.75 -0.01 19.69
CA ASP A 577 42.60 1.01 18.66
C ASP A 577 43.99 1.51 18.20
N SER A 578 44.14 1.88 16.92
CA SER A 578 45.13 2.86 16.45
C SER A 578 44.99 3.07 14.94
N SER A 579 44.40 4.20 14.57
CA SER A 579 44.93 5.02 13.49
C SER A 579 45.22 6.40 14.06
N ASP A 580 46.49 6.81 14.12
CA ASP A 580 46.95 8.05 13.49
C ASP A 580 48.48 8.22 13.56
N SER A 581 49.00 8.84 12.52
CA SER A 581 50.20 9.69 12.44
C SER A 581 51.62 9.12 12.67
N SER A 582 52.35 9.08 11.56
CA SER A 582 53.63 9.75 11.28
C SER A 582 54.85 9.64 12.23
N ASP A 583 55.96 9.35 11.55
CA ASP A 583 57.28 9.99 11.66
C ASP A 583 58.33 9.39 12.59
N HIS A 584 59.55 9.43 12.05
CA HIS A 584 60.83 9.03 12.63
C HIS A 584 61.09 9.69 13.99
N SER A 585 61.68 8.93 14.91
CA SER A 585 63.06 9.19 15.38
C SER A 585 63.48 8.21 16.47
N ASP A 586 64.76 7.88 16.44
CA ASP A 586 65.54 7.16 17.44
C ASP A 586 65.26 7.60 18.90
N ASN A 587 65.31 6.66 19.85
CA ASN A 587 66.23 6.78 20.97
C ASN A 587 66.43 5.45 21.72
N GLU A 588 67.65 5.27 22.21
CA GLU A 588 68.10 4.19 23.10
C GLU A 588 67.56 4.35 24.55
N SER A 589 67.90 3.34 25.37
CA SER A 589 67.90 3.33 26.86
C SER A 589 66.53 3.10 27.52
N ASP A 590 66.38 2.45 28.67
CA ASP A 590 67.25 1.68 29.56
C ASP A 590 66.34 0.84 30.50
N GLU A 591 66.97 -0.12 31.17
CA GLU A 591 66.62 -0.89 32.39
C GLU A 591 65.25 -0.78 33.11
N SER A 592 64.76 -1.95 33.57
CA SER A 592 64.57 -2.38 34.98
C SER A 592 63.54 -3.51 35.02
N ASP A 593 63.93 -4.76 35.28
CA ASP A 593 64.10 -5.41 36.59
C ASP A 593 62.88 -5.30 37.53
N SER A 594 62.17 -6.42 37.69
CA SER A 594 61.72 -6.84 39.03
C SER A 594 61.60 -8.35 39.09
N SER A 595 62.11 -8.86 40.22
CA SER A 595 62.26 -10.23 40.67
C SER A 595 60.99 -10.84 41.27
N GLU A 596 60.91 -12.18 41.28
CA GLU A 596 60.71 -13.10 42.43
C GLU A 596 60.30 -14.48 41.87
N ASP A 597 61.13 -15.53 41.90
CA ASP A 597 61.59 -16.41 43.00
C ASP A 597 60.74 -17.70 43.15
N GLN A 598 61.36 -18.86 42.89
CA GLN A 598 61.38 -20.09 43.71
C GLN A 598 61.65 -21.39 42.89
N ASN A 599 62.88 -21.93 43.07
CA ASN A 599 63.24 -23.29 43.55
C ASN A 599 62.45 -24.53 43.04
N LEU A 600 63.00 -25.66 42.56
CA LEU A 600 64.17 -26.53 42.83
C LEU A 600 64.44 -27.35 41.53
N SER A 601 65.51 -28.08 41.22
CA SER A 601 66.53 -28.85 41.95
C SER A 601 67.71 -29.14 41.00
N ARG A 602 68.91 -29.31 41.56
CA ARG A 602 70.20 -29.39 40.86
C ARG A 602 70.81 -30.79 41.00
N GLU A 603 71.16 -31.43 39.89
CA GLU A 603 72.27 -32.39 39.74
C GLU A 603 72.69 -32.29 38.25
N GLY A 604 73.93 -32.23 37.77
CA GLY A 604 75.27 -32.29 38.32
C GLY A 604 76.19 -32.75 37.18
N ARG A 605 76.94 -31.86 36.52
CA ARG A 605 78.23 -32.13 35.85
C ARG A 605 78.88 -30.87 35.29
N HIS A 606 80.16 -30.68 35.59
CA HIS A 606 80.96 -29.51 35.23
C HIS A 606 81.24 -29.45 33.72
N GLN A 607 80.90 -28.33 33.09
CA GLN A 607 81.41 -27.89 31.79
C GLN A 607 81.95 -26.46 31.95
N SER A 608 83.01 -26.13 31.20
CA SER A 608 83.80 -24.90 31.35
C SER A 608 82.96 -23.62 31.21
N ARG A 609 83.18 -22.66 32.12
CA ARG A 609 82.39 -21.42 32.27
C ARG A 609 82.37 -20.54 31.01
N GLN A 610 83.39 -20.64 30.17
CA GLN A 610 83.55 -19.86 28.93
C GLN A 610 82.73 -20.45 27.77
N GLU A 611 82.52 -21.76 27.77
CA GLU A 611 81.76 -22.47 26.74
C GLU A 611 80.25 -22.28 26.96
N LYS A 612 79.80 -22.25 28.21
CA LYS A 612 78.41 -21.92 28.58
C LYS A 612 77.99 -20.50 28.18
N LEU A 613 78.89 -19.52 28.21
CA LEU A 613 78.61 -18.14 27.79
C LEU A 613 78.45 -18.03 26.27
N LYS A 614 79.35 -18.64 25.49
CA LYS A 614 79.24 -18.70 24.02
C LYS A 614 78.04 -19.54 23.56
N GLN A 615 77.68 -20.57 24.31
CA GLN A 615 76.49 -21.37 24.04
C GLN A 615 75.22 -20.56 24.30
N LYS A 616 75.13 -19.85 25.43
CA LYS A 616 74.01 -18.96 25.76
C LYS A 616 73.89 -17.75 24.81
N GLN A 617 74.99 -17.27 24.25
CA GLN A 617 75.00 -16.18 23.27
C GLN A 617 74.53 -16.65 21.89
N ARG A 618 75.00 -17.82 21.41
CA ARG A 618 74.45 -18.48 20.22
C ARG A 618 72.97 -18.81 20.39
N GLU A 619 72.56 -19.30 21.55
CA GLU A 619 71.14 -19.56 21.84
C GLU A 619 70.28 -18.29 21.79
N ARG A 620 70.79 -17.13 22.25
CA ARG A 620 70.08 -15.84 22.14
C ARG A 620 70.01 -15.34 20.69
N GLU A 621 71.10 -15.42 19.94
CA GLU A 621 71.16 -15.05 18.52
C GLU A 621 70.27 -15.97 17.66
N GLU A 622 70.24 -17.27 17.96
CA GLU A 622 69.34 -18.24 17.33
C GLU A 622 67.88 -17.95 17.67
N MET A 623 67.55 -17.60 18.92
CA MET A 623 66.19 -17.20 19.31
C MET A 623 65.76 -15.89 18.65
N GLU A 624 66.64 -14.89 18.53
CA GLU A 624 66.35 -13.64 17.81
C GLU A 624 66.18 -13.86 16.31
N HIS A 625 67.02 -14.71 15.71
CA HIS A 625 66.90 -15.09 14.30
C HIS A 625 65.58 -15.85 14.04
N MET A 626 65.18 -16.73 14.97
CA MET A 626 63.89 -17.42 14.91
C MET A 626 62.71 -16.43 15.06
N ARG A 627 62.79 -15.45 15.97
CA ARG A 627 61.77 -14.39 16.11
C ARG A 627 61.66 -13.53 14.85
N LYS A 628 62.79 -13.13 14.25
CA LYS A 628 62.82 -12.37 12.99
C LYS A 628 62.24 -13.18 11.83
N LYS A 629 62.52 -14.49 11.78
CA LYS A 629 61.97 -15.39 10.76
C LYS A 629 60.45 -15.56 10.90
N VAL A 630 59.94 -15.78 12.12
CA VAL A 630 58.51 -15.85 12.40
C VAL A 630 57.81 -14.52 12.05
N HIS A 631 58.41 -13.39 12.41
CA HIS A 631 57.87 -12.07 12.07
C HIS A 631 57.87 -11.82 10.55
N ALA A 632 58.92 -12.25 9.84
CA ALA A 632 58.97 -12.16 8.38
C ALA A 632 57.90 -13.03 7.71
N GLU A 633 57.70 -14.26 8.19
CA GLU A 633 56.63 -15.16 7.73
C GLU A 633 55.23 -14.58 7.99
N GLN A 634 55.00 -13.97 9.16
CA GLN A 634 53.75 -13.26 9.46
C GLN A 634 53.49 -12.07 8.52
N ARG A 635 54.52 -11.29 8.17
CA ARG A 635 54.40 -10.17 7.21
C ARG A 635 54.07 -10.65 5.80
N GLU A 636 54.67 -11.75 5.35
CA GLU A 636 54.38 -12.34 4.04
C GLU A 636 52.96 -12.90 3.98
N VAL A 637 52.49 -13.56 5.04
CA VAL A 637 51.09 -13.99 5.17
C VAL A 637 50.12 -12.80 5.19
N ALA A 638 50.46 -11.72 5.89
CA ALA A 638 49.65 -10.50 5.92
C ALA A 638 49.56 -9.83 4.53
N LYS A 639 50.67 -9.73 3.80
CA LYS A 639 50.70 -9.23 2.41
C LYS A 639 49.88 -10.11 1.48
N ALA A 640 49.99 -11.43 1.60
CA ALA A 640 49.20 -12.38 0.81
C ALA A 640 47.69 -12.22 1.07
N LYS A 641 47.27 -12.11 2.34
CA LYS A 641 45.87 -11.85 2.71
C LYS A 641 45.37 -10.50 2.17
N ASN A 642 46.17 -9.45 2.24
CA ASN A 642 45.81 -8.12 1.74
C ASN A 642 45.68 -8.12 0.20
N GLN A 643 46.60 -8.81 -0.49
CA GLN A 643 46.53 -8.97 -1.95
C GLN A 643 45.28 -9.76 -2.39
N GLU A 644 44.91 -10.82 -1.66
CA GLU A 644 43.69 -11.58 -1.89
C GLU A 644 42.42 -10.72 -1.70
N GLN A 645 42.38 -9.92 -0.63
CA GLN A 645 41.29 -8.97 -0.37
C GLN A 645 41.17 -7.90 -1.47
N LYS A 646 42.31 -7.39 -1.96
CA LYS A 646 42.34 -6.42 -3.07
C LYS A 646 41.86 -7.05 -4.38
N ASN A 647 42.22 -8.30 -4.65
CA ASN A 647 41.73 -9.02 -5.83
C ASN A 647 40.21 -9.24 -5.76
N LYS A 648 39.68 -9.64 -4.61
CA LYS A 648 38.24 -9.78 -4.37
C LYS A 648 37.49 -8.46 -4.53
N ALA A 649 38.05 -7.36 -4.01
CA ALA A 649 37.48 -6.03 -4.18
C ALA A 649 37.46 -5.59 -5.65
N ASN A 650 38.52 -5.88 -6.41
CA ASN A 650 38.58 -5.60 -7.84
C ASN A 650 37.58 -6.44 -8.65
N GLU A 651 37.38 -7.72 -8.30
CA GLU A 651 36.35 -8.56 -8.94
C GLU A 651 34.94 -8.04 -8.69
N ARG A 652 34.64 -7.58 -7.47
CA ARG A 652 33.36 -6.91 -7.16
C ARG A 652 33.15 -5.65 -7.99
N ARG A 653 34.16 -4.78 -8.06
CA ARG A 653 34.10 -3.55 -8.85
C ARG A 653 33.85 -3.84 -10.33
N LYS A 654 34.54 -4.83 -10.90
CA LYS A 654 34.31 -5.27 -12.29
C LYS A 654 32.88 -5.75 -12.51
N LEU A 655 32.32 -6.57 -11.62
CA LEU A 655 30.92 -7.00 -11.74
C LEU A 655 29.93 -5.83 -11.63
N GLU A 656 30.18 -4.86 -10.74
CA GLU A 656 29.35 -3.65 -10.62
C GLU A 656 29.44 -2.74 -11.85
N GLU A 657 30.61 -2.62 -12.47
CA GLU A 657 30.80 -1.89 -13.73
C GLU A 657 30.09 -2.60 -14.90
N GLU A 658 30.23 -3.93 -15.01
CA GLU A 658 29.50 -4.73 -15.98
C GLU A 658 27.98 -4.58 -15.80
N GLU A 659 27.48 -4.59 -14.56
CA GLU A 659 26.06 -4.38 -14.23
C GLU A 659 25.58 -2.98 -14.66
N LYS A 660 26.37 -1.92 -14.39
CA LYS A 660 26.06 -0.56 -14.83
C LYS A 660 26.02 -0.43 -16.36
N ILE A 661 26.97 -1.06 -17.06
CA ILE A 661 26.99 -1.07 -18.53
C ILE A 661 25.78 -1.80 -19.07
N LEU A 662 25.44 -2.96 -18.51
CA LEU A 662 24.29 -3.76 -18.94
C LEU A 662 22.98 -3.01 -18.69
N LYS A 663 22.84 -2.35 -17.53
CA LYS A 663 21.69 -1.47 -17.23
C LYS A 663 21.56 -0.33 -18.23
N LYS A 664 22.66 0.34 -18.61
CA LYS A 664 22.65 1.38 -19.67
C LYS A 664 22.24 0.82 -21.03
N LYS A 665 22.69 -0.39 -21.38
CA LYS A 665 22.29 -1.07 -22.62
C LYS A 665 20.81 -1.44 -22.59
N GLU A 666 20.29 -1.91 -21.46
CA GLU A 666 18.87 -2.21 -21.26
C GLU A 666 18.01 -0.94 -21.39
N GLU A 667 18.39 0.16 -20.74
CA GLU A 667 17.72 1.46 -20.86
C GLU A 667 17.75 2.00 -22.30
N HIS A 668 18.87 1.84 -23.01
CA HIS A 668 18.98 2.22 -24.42
C HIS A 668 18.09 1.36 -25.31
N LEU A 669 18.11 0.04 -25.11
CA LEU A 669 17.27 -0.89 -25.86
C LEU A 669 15.79 -0.60 -25.61
N GLU A 670 15.39 -0.36 -24.36
CA GLU A 670 14.03 0.01 -24.01
C GLU A 670 13.63 1.34 -24.65
N ARG A 671 14.54 2.32 -24.73
CA ARG A 671 14.30 3.58 -25.45
C ARG A 671 14.10 3.37 -26.96
N CYS A 672 14.89 2.50 -27.59
CA CYS A 672 14.75 2.17 -29.01
C CYS A 672 13.46 1.38 -29.28
N MET A 673 13.19 0.34 -28.49
CA MET A 673 11.92 -0.42 -28.52
C MET A 673 10.71 0.51 -28.39
N ARG A 674 10.77 1.52 -27.52
CA ARG A 674 9.71 2.53 -27.38
C ARG A 674 9.54 3.38 -28.63
N ARG A 675 10.63 3.80 -29.27
CA ARG A 675 10.57 4.61 -30.50
C ARG A 675 9.85 3.87 -31.64
N TYR A 676 10.16 2.59 -31.83
CA TYR A 676 9.57 1.79 -32.92
C TYR A 676 8.22 1.15 -32.56
N MET A 677 7.71 1.38 -31.34
CA MET A 677 6.35 0.97 -30.99
C MET A 677 5.35 1.90 -31.66
N THR A 678 4.46 1.34 -32.48
CA THR A 678 3.40 2.09 -33.20
C THR A 678 2.18 2.34 -32.31
N LEU A 679 1.79 1.35 -31.50
CA LEU A 679 0.75 1.50 -30.48
C LEU A 679 1.33 2.04 -29.17
N ARG A 680 1.54 3.36 -29.09
CA ARG A 680 2.19 3.99 -27.92
C ARG A 680 1.23 4.31 -26.77
N ILE A 681 -0.07 4.43 -27.03
CA ILE A 681 -1.10 4.53 -25.98
C ILE A 681 -1.36 3.14 -25.42
N ARG A 682 -0.82 2.83 -24.25
CA ARG A 682 -1.10 1.58 -23.54
C ARG A 682 -1.65 1.90 -22.15
N PRO A 683 -2.82 1.35 -21.77
CA PRO A 683 -3.29 1.47 -20.40
C PRO A 683 -2.35 0.73 -19.45
N LEU A 684 -2.03 1.39 -18.33
CA LEU A 684 -1.25 0.78 -17.25
C LEU A 684 -2.04 -0.32 -16.54
N GLY A 685 -3.36 -0.15 -16.43
CA GLY A 685 -4.26 -1.10 -15.80
C GLY A 685 -5.58 -0.48 -15.41
N LYS A 686 -6.39 -1.26 -14.69
CA LYS A 686 -7.70 -0.85 -14.17
C LYS A 686 -7.72 -0.96 -12.64
N ASP A 687 -8.53 -0.15 -11.97
CA ASP A 687 -8.75 -0.24 -10.52
C ASP A 687 -9.94 -1.15 -10.15
N ARG A 688 -10.29 -1.21 -8.86
CA ARG A 688 -11.46 -1.94 -8.34
C ARG A 688 -12.80 -1.51 -8.96
N PHE A 689 -12.88 -0.29 -9.48
CA PHE A 689 -14.07 0.30 -10.11
C PHE A 689 -14.01 0.27 -11.63
N TYR A 690 -13.03 -0.45 -12.21
CA TYR A 690 -12.78 -0.52 -13.64
C TYR A 690 -12.34 0.80 -14.30
N ASN A 691 -11.95 1.82 -13.52
CA ASN A 691 -11.37 3.03 -14.10
C ASN A 691 -10.01 2.68 -14.72
N GLN A 692 -9.76 3.18 -15.92
CA GLN A 692 -8.57 2.87 -16.70
C GLN A 692 -7.52 3.98 -16.52
N TYR A 693 -6.31 3.60 -16.13
CA TYR A 693 -5.20 4.53 -15.92
C TYR A 693 -4.28 4.49 -17.14
N ILE A 694 -4.03 5.66 -17.72
CA ILE A 694 -3.25 5.81 -18.95
C ILE A 694 -2.14 6.81 -18.69
N TYR A 695 -0.91 6.38 -18.94
CA TYR A 695 0.26 7.24 -18.91
C TYR A 695 0.83 7.33 -20.33
N LEU A 696 0.87 8.55 -20.84
CA LEU A 696 1.15 8.86 -22.24
C LEU A 696 2.57 9.35 -22.48
N ASP A 697 3.42 9.33 -21.45
CA ASP A 697 4.84 9.38 -21.67
C ASP A 697 5.25 8.11 -22.41
N ASN A 698 6.24 8.22 -23.29
CA ASN A 698 6.59 7.24 -24.33
C ASN A 698 5.97 7.46 -25.72
N ILE A 699 5.15 8.49 -25.96
CA ILE A 699 4.61 8.78 -27.32
C ILE A 699 5.61 9.55 -28.21
N GLY A 700 6.77 9.94 -27.69
CA GLY A 700 7.97 10.21 -28.50
C GLY A 700 8.04 11.58 -29.18
N VAL A 701 8.78 12.51 -28.58
CA VAL A 701 9.91 13.23 -29.20
C VAL A 701 10.85 13.72 -28.10
N SER A 702 12.13 13.84 -28.49
CA SER A 702 13.27 14.47 -27.83
C SER A 702 12.97 15.45 -26.68
N ASN A 703 13.58 15.21 -25.51
CA ASN A 703 13.84 16.17 -24.43
C ASN A 703 12.66 16.90 -23.77
N THR A 704 11.41 16.72 -24.21
CA THR A 704 10.23 17.29 -23.56
C THR A 704 9.70 16.36 -22.46
N TYR A 705 8.84 16.90 -21.60
CA TYR A 705 8.32 16.26 -20.39
C TYR A 705 7.16 15.26 -20.64
N GLY A 706 7.11 14.65 -21.83
CA GLY A 706 5.99 13.78 -22.22
C GLY A 706 4.65 14.52 -22.06
N THR A 707 3.68 13.91 -21.39
CA THR A 707 2.42 14.56 -21.03
C THR A 707 2.42 15.20 -19.65
N GLY A 708 3.39 14.85 -18.79
CA GLY A 708 3.50 15.31 -17.40
C GLY A 708 2.20 15.20 -16.59
N ARG A 709 1.34 14.25 -16.96
CA ARG A 709 0.00 14.00 -16.40
C ARG A 709 -0.29 12.50 -16.47
N LEU A 710 -0.91 11.95 -15.43
CA LEU A 710 -1.47 10.59 -15.42
C LEU A 710 -2.98 10.69 -15.65
N TYR A 711 -3.47 10.17 -16.77
CA TYR A 711 -4.87 10.25 -17.13
C TYR A 711 -5.67 9.08 -16.55
N VAL A 712 -6.90 9.35 -16.17
CA VAL A 712 -7.89 8.37 -15.72
C VAL A 712 -9.12 8.52 -16.59
N HIS A 713 -9.52 7.41 -17.19
CA HIS A 713 -10.71 7.30 -18.01
C HIS A 713 -11.75 6.43 -17.31
N SER A 714 -13.03 6.76 -17.52
CA SER A 714 -14.17 6.00 -17.01
C SER A 714 -14.17 4.53 -17.48
N PRO A 715 -14.90 3.64 -16.79
CA PRO A 715 -15.12 2.26 -17.26
C PRO A 715 -15.78 2.24 -18.64
N THR A 716 -15.43 1.29 -19.49
CA THR A 716 -16.09 1.11 -20.79
C THR A 716 -17.45 0.41 -20.64
N ASP A 717 -18.32 0.50 -21.63
CA ASP A 717 -19.63 -0.19 -21.59
C ASP A 717 -19.48 -1.70 -21.38
N ALA A 718 -18.44 -2.33 -21.96
CA ALA A 718 -18.12 -3.73 -21.72
C ALA A 718 -17.72 -4.01 -20.26
N ASP A 719 -16.97 -3.11 -19.62
CA ASP A 719 -16.64 -3.23 -18.19
C ASP A 719 -17.87 -3.06 -17.30
N ILE A 720 -18.77 -2.15 -17.67
CA ILE A 720 -20.03 -1.92 -16.96
C ILE A 720 -20.94 -3.14 -17.11
N GLN A 721 -20.99 -3.76 -18.28
CA GLN A 721 -21.74 -4.99 -18.49
C GLN A 721 -21.21 -6.14 -17.62
N LEU A 722 -19.87 -6.30 -17.51
CA LEU A 722 -19.25 -7.27 -16.59
C LEU A 722 -19.59 -6.99 -15.11
N LEU A 723 -19.74 -5.73 -14.73
CA LEU A 723 -20.22 -5.35 -13.40
C LEU A 723 -21.70 -5.75 -13.19
N LEU A 724 -22.55 -5.53 -14.19
CA LEU A 724 -23.98 -5.87 -14.15
C LEU A 724 -24.21 -7.39 -14.13
N GLU A 725 -23.40 -8.18 -14.83
CA GLU A 725 -23.48 -9.65 -14.82
C GLU A 725 -23.35 -10.24 -13.42
N ARG A 726 -22.62 -9.56 -12.51
CA ARG A 726 -22.45 -10.01 -11.11
C ARG A 726 -23.74 -9.91 -10.30
N ASP A 727 -24.68 -9.04 -10.67
CA ASP A 727 -25.98 -8.94 -10.00
C ASP A 727 -26.88 -10.15 -10.31
N TYR A 728 -26.67 -10.81 -11.46
CA TYR A 728 -27.48 -11.93 -11.93
C TYR A 728 -26.87 -13.31 -11.65
N MET A 729 -25.64 -13.36 -11.15
CA MET A 729 -25.08 -14.62 -10.67
C MET A 729 -25.85 -15.02 -9.40
N THR A 730 -26.71 -16.05 -9.48
CA THR A 730 -27.43 -16.62 -8.32
C THR A 730 -26.81 -17.92 -7.80
N ASP A 731 -26.00 -18.58 -8.62
CA ASP A 731 -25.56 -19.96 -8.43
C ASP A 731 -24.04 -20.07 -8.22
N LEU A 732 -23.53 -19.40 -7.19
CA LEU A 732 -22.15 -19.58 -6.76
C LEU A 732 -22.09 -20.53 -5.55
N PRO A 733 -21.26 -21.59 -5.59
CA PRO A 733 -21.02 -22.47 -4.43
C PRO A 733 -20.64 -21.64 -3.20
N GLU A 734 -20.87 -22.15 -1.98
CA GLU A 734 -20.36 -21.59 -0.71
C GLU A 734 -18.88 -21.22 -0.82
N ARG A 735 -18.62 -19.99 -1.23
CA ARG A 735 -17.29 -19.43 -1.46
C ARG A 735 -16.87 -18.75 -0.16
N HIS A 736 -15.63 -18.99 0.26
CA HIS A 736 -15.08 -18.52 1.53
C HIS A 736 -14.73 -17.00 1.51
N TYR A 737 -15.38 -16.25 0.63
CA TYR A 737 -15.14 -14.84 0.32
C TYR A 737 -16.45 -14.14 0.01
N GLY A 738 -16.50 -12.83 0.27
CA GLY A 738 -17.74 -12.05 0.26
C GLY A 738 -18.19 -11.78 -1.16
N TYR A 739 -19.50 -11.80 -1.39
CA TYR A 739 -20.15 -11.19 -2.55
C TYR A 739 -19.84 -9.68 -2.59
N GLY A 740 -18.69 -9.31 -3.13
CA GLY A 740 -18.35 -7.93 -3.45
C GLY A 740 -18.37 -7.75 -4.96
N GLY A 741 -19.08 -6.73 -5.46
CA GLY A 741 -18.98 -6.32 -6.87
C GLY A 741 -20.26 -6.25 -7.69
N GLY A 742 -21.43 -6.37 -7.08
CA GLY A 742 -22.71 -6.02 -7.74
C GLY A 742 -22.94 -4.50 -7.81
N ARG A 743 -23.89 -4.06 -8.64
CA ARG A 743 -24.23 -2.64 -8.88
C ARG A 743 -24.41 -1.85 -7.60
N SER A 744 -25.31 -2.29 -6.73
CA SER A 744 -25.65 -1.59 -5.48
C SER A 744 -24.44 -1.50 -4.54
N PHE A 745 -23.62 -2.55 -4.48
CA PHE A 745 -22.42 -2.59 -3.66
C PHE A 745 -21.35 -1.61 -4.17
N VAL A 746 -21.08 -1.61 -5.48
CA VAL A 746 -20.09 -0.73 -6.11
C VAL A 746 -20.48 0.74 -5.96
N LEU A 747 -21.74 1.09 -6.26
CA LEU A 747 -22.23 2.46 -6.14
C LEU A 747 -22.13 2.97 -4.69
N LYS A 748 -22.49 2.14 -3.72
CA LYS A 748 -22.38 2.50 -2.30
C LYS A 748 -20.93 2.62 -1.85
N LEU A 749 -20.06 1.71 -2.27
CA LEU A 749 -18.63 1.75 -1.96
C LEU A 749 -17.95 3.02 -2.52
N MET A 750 -18.34 3.44 -3.73
CA MET A 750 -17.86 4.70 -4.32
C MET A 750 -18.31 5.91 -3.51
N LYS A 751 -19.60 5.98 -3.13
CA LYS A 751 -20.14 7.06 -2.28
C LYS A 751 -19.44 7.11 -0.92
N ASP A 752 -19.22 5.97 -0.27
CA ASP A 752 -18.54 5.89 1.03
C ASP A 752 -17.03 6.21 0.95
N GLN A 753 -16.42 6.11 -0.24
CA GLN A 753 -15.03 6.57 -0.51
C GLN A 753 -14.95 8.04 -0.99
N GLY A 754 -16.07 8.78 -1.02
CA GLY A 754 -16.12 10.18 -1.43
C GLY A 754 -16.20 10.42 -2.95
N LEU A 755 -16.45 9.37 -3.74
CA LEU A 755 -16.55 9.42 -5.21
C LEU A 755 -18.01 9.55 -5.66
N VAL A 756 -18.70 10.59 -5.17
CA VAL A 756 -20.15 10.76 -5.37
C VAL A 756 -20.48 11.01 -6.84
N GLU A 757 -19.81 11.94 -7.50
CA GLU A 757 -20.07 12.28 -8.91
C GLU A 757 -19.79 11.11 -9.86
N GLU A 758 -18.68 10.39 -9.66
CA GLU A 758 -18.37 9.22 -10.47
C GLU A 758 -19.40 8.10 -10.25
N SER A 759 -19.92 7.98 -9.03
CA SER A 759 -20.98 7.01 -8.72
C SER A 759 -22.30 7.36 -9.40
N GLU A 760 -22.67 8.66 -9.43
CA GLU A 760 -23.89 9.13 -10.10
C GLU A 760 -23.80 8.93 -11.62
N TRP A 761 -22.64 9.24 -12.21
CA TRP A 761 -22.39 8.97 -13.63
C TRP A 761 -22.50 7.47 -13.93
N LEU A 762 -21.88 6.62 -13.11
CA LEU A 762 -21.91 5.17 -13.31
C LEU A 762 -23.33 4.62 -13.17
N GLU A 763 -24.10 5.12 -12.21
CA GLU A 763 -25.50 4.77 -11.98
C GLU A 763 -26.38 5.13 -13.19
N ASN A 764 -26.20 6.32 -13.76
CA ASN A 764 -26.91 6.77 -14.96
C ASN A 764 -26.53 5.91 -16.18
N ARG A 765 -25.24 5.66 -16.41
CA ARG A 765 -24.80 4.85 -17.55
C ARG A 765 -25.27 3.39 -17.44
N MET A 766 -25.25 2.82 -16.24
CA MET A 766 -25.84 1.50 -15.98
C MET A 766 -27.33 1.47 -16.31
N ASN A 767 -28.09 2.53 -16.00
CA ASN A 767 -29.52 2.62 -16.34
C ASN A 767 -29.77 2.70 -17.86
N GLU A 768 -28.95 3.48 -18.58
CA GLU A 768 -29.03 3.58 -20.04
C GLU A 768 -28.81 2.24 -20.72
N LEU A 769 -27.75 1.51 -20.33
CA LEU A 769 -27.43 0.20 -20.88
C LEU A 769 -28.54 -0.83 -20.62
N ILE A 770 -29.17 -0.79 -19.44
CA ILE A 770 -30.32 -1.67 -19.11
C ILE A 770 -31.55 -1.29 -19.96
N SER A 771 -31.75 -0.01 -20.23
CA SER A 771 -32.94 0.50 -20.94
C SER A 771 -32.92 0.22 -22.45
N GLY A 772 -31.81 -0.29 -23.00
CA GLY A 772 -31.69 -0.65 -24.42
C GLY A 772 -31.58 0.52 -25.40
N ASN A 773 -31.56 1.76 -24.89
CA ASN A 773 -31.35 2.99 -25.65
C ASN A 773 -30.03 3.65 -25.19
N PRO A 774 -28.86 3.14 -25.61
CA PRO A 774 -27.60 3.76 -25.26
C PRO A 774 -27.54 5.15 -25.89
N SER A 775 -27.51 6.19 -25.07
CA SER A 775 -27.11 7.53 -25.53
C SER A 775 -25.69 7.46 -26.11
N GLU A 776 -25.37 8.39 -27.02
CA GLU A 776 -24.01 8.64 -27.51
C GLU A 776 -23.03 8.57 -26.34
N TYR A 777 -21.98 7.76 -26.48
CA TYR A 777 -21.07 7.40 -25.39
C TYR A 777 -20.43 8.65 -24.78
N LYS A 778 -20.76 8.95 -23.50
CA LYS A 778 -20.19 10.06 -22.73
C LYS A 778 -19.29 9.54 -21.63
N GLY A 779 -18.10 9.06 -22.01
CA GLY A 779 -17.02 8.81 -21.07
C GLY A 779 -16.55 10.11 -20.40
N TRP A 780 -15.92 9.99 -19.23
CA TRP A 780 -15.25 11.13 -18.60
C TRP A 780 -13.75 10.89 -18.51
N TRP A 781 -13.00 12.00 -18.60
CA TRP A 781 -11.56 12.04 -18.48
C TRP A 781 -11.15 12.93 -17.32
N LYS A 782 -10.23 12.45 -16.48
CA LYS A 782 -9.61 13.21 -15.39
C LYS A 782 -8.10 12.96 -15.37
N TYR A 783 -7.34 13.77 -14.64
CA TYR A 783 -5.88 13.59 -14.57
C TYR A 783 -5.28 13.90 -13.20
N TYR A 784 -4.12 13.32 -12.92
CA TYR A 784 -3.25 13.70 -11.81
C TYR A 784 -2.07 14.51 -12.34
N SER A 785 -1.70 15.57 -11.63
CA SER A 785 -0.63 16.48 -12.04
C SER A 785 0.41 16.73 -10.96
N GLU A 786 0.22 16.19 -9.75
CA GLU A 786 1.16 16.35 -8.65
C GLU A 786 1.88 15.03 -8.31
N PRO A 787 3.16 15.07 -7.89
CA PRO A 787 3.88 13.86 -7.47
C PRO A 787 3.26 13.17 -6.25
N GLU A 788 2.73 13.96 -5.30
CA GLU A 788 2.13 13.46 -4.06
C GLU A 788 0.86 12.64 -4.32
N GLU A 789 0.05 13.05 -5.30
CA GLU A 789 -1.14 12.32 -5.74
C GLU A 789 -0.80 10.90 -6.21
N ILE A 790 0.34 10.71 -6.87
CA ILE A 790 0.76 9.38 -7.33
C ILE A 790 1.13 8.47 -6.15
N GLU A 791 1.78 9.01 -5.13
CA GLU A 791 2.12 8.26 -3.91
C GLU A 791 0.86 7.91 -3.11
N GLN A 792 -0.09 8.83 -3.04
CA GLN A 792 -1.41 8.60 -2.45
C GLN A 792 -2.19 7.53 -3.24
N LEU A 793 -2.15 7.55 -4.58
CA LEU A 793 -2.77 6.54 -5.42
C LEU A 793 -2.15 5.15 -5.19
N LEU A 794 -0.83 5.06 -5.07
CA LEU A 794 -0.12 3.80 -4.80
C LEU A 794 -0.45 3.22 -3.41
N SER A 795 -0.71 4.06 -2.42
CA SER A 795 -1.15 3.64 -1.08
C SER A 795 -2.61 3.19 -1.06
N TRP A 796 -3.47 3.79 -1.89
CA TRP A 796 -4.87 3.39 -2.07
C TRP A 796 -5.04 2.02 -2.77
N LEU A 797 -4.19 1.67 -3.76
CA LEU A 797 -4.31 0.43 -4.56
C LEU A 797 -3.99 -0.88 -3.81
N ASN A 798 -4.85 -1.88 -3.94
CA ASN A 798 -4.76 -3.17 -3.23
C ASN A 798 -3.97 -4.25 -3.95
N PRO A 799 -2.78 -4.65 -3.44
CA PRO A 799 -1.99 -5.71 -4.06
C PRO A 799 -2.62 -7.10 -3.93
N LYS A 800 -3.69 -7.25 -3.12
CA LYS A 800 -4.43 -8.51 -3.00
C LYS A 800 -5.38 -8.75 -4.17
N GLY A 801 -5.81 -7.70 -4.88
CA GLY A 801 -6.71 -7.78 -6.01
C GLY A 801 -5.99 -8.04 -7.34
N ILE A 802 -6.63 -8.73 -8.31
CA ILE A 802 -6.02 -9.07 -9.61
C ILE A 802 -5.75 -7.82 -10.45
N ARG A 803 -6.74 -6.93 -10.65
CA ARG A 803 -6.56 -5.73 -11.46
C ARG A 803 -5.69 -4.72 -10.74
N GLU A 804 -5.94 -4.50 -9.46
CA GLU A 804 -5.20 -3.51 -8.67
C GLU A 804 -3.74 -3.91 -8.44
N SER A 805 -3.43 -5.20 -8.28
CA SER A 805 -2.04 -5.67 -8.21
C SER A 805 -1.31 -5.46 -9.53
N LYS A 806 -1.95 -5.75 -10.67
CA LYS A 806 -1.38 -5.48 -11.99
C LYS A 806 -1.11 -3.99 -12.17
N LEU A 807 -2.10 -3.14 -11.91
CA LEU A 807 -1.99 -1.69 -12.01
C LEU A 807 -0.89 -1.14 -11.09
N LYS A 808 -0.85 -1.59 -9.83
CA LYS A 808 0.17 -1.17 -8.85
C LYS A 808 1.57 -1.56 -9.29
N ASN A 809 1.76 -2.77 -9.81
CA ASN A 809 3.06 -3.22 -10.30
C ASN A 809 3.54 -2.41 -11.51
N GLU A 810 2.64 -2.09 -12.45
CA GLU A 810 2.98 -1.25 -13.62
C GLU A 810 3.24 0.21 -13.20
N LEU A 811 2.43 0.77 -12.30
CA LEU A 811 2.67 2.11 -11.74
C LEU A 811 4.00 2.20 -11.00
N LEU A 812 4.38 1.20 -10.20
CA LEU A 812 5.67 1.17 -9.51
C LEU A 812 6.86 1.13 -10.47
N LYS A 813 6.73 0.44 -11.61
CA LYS A 813 7.79 0.42 -12.65
C LYS A 813 7.96 1.79 -13.31
N GLN A 814 6.86 2.48 -13.59
CA GLN A 814 6.87 3.76 -14.29
C GLN A 814 6.93 4.97 -13.34
N GLN A 815 6.81 4.78 -12.02
CA GLN A 815 6.68 5.86 -11.02
C GLN A 815 7.77 6.93 -11.17
N ALA A 816 9.04 6.53 -11.28
CA ALA A 816 10.15 7.47 -11.43
C ALA A 816 10.00 8.32 -12.70
N ASN A 817 9.60 7.72 -13.82
CA ASN A 817 9.37 8.42 -15.08
C ASN A 817 8.18 9.39 -14.98
N ILE A 818 7.09 8.97 -14.33
CA ILE A 818 5.89 9.81 -14.13
C ILE A 818 6.21 11.02 -13.25
N ILE A 819 6.93 10.83 -12.14
CA ILE A 819 7.31 11.94 -11.25
C ILE A 819 8.27 12.89 -11.95
N ASP A 820 9.25 12.37 -12.69
CA ASP A 820 10.20 13.20 -13.43
C ASP A 820 9.52 13.98 -14.56
N SER A 821 8.53 13.38 -15.24
CA SER A 821 7.79 14.06 -16.30
C SER A 821 6.90 15.17 -15.75
N ILE A 822 6.18 14.93 -14.65
CA ILE A 822 5.41 15.95 -13.93
C ILE A 822 6.30 17.11 -13.50
N LYS A 823 7.45 16.82 -12.87
CA LYS A 823 8.40 17.86 -12.44
C LYS A 823 8.89 18.70 -13.61
N LYS A 824 9.28 18.07 -14.71
CA LYS A 824 9.74 18.79 -15.91
C LYS A 824 8.63 19.64 -16.52
N ARG A 825 7.38 19.17 -16.53
CA ARG A 825 6.21 19.95 -16.98
C ARG A 825 5.99 21.18 -16.15
N ILE A 826 5.99 21.04 -14.82
CA ILE A 826 5.87 22.17 -13.89
C ILE A 826 7.00 23.19 -14.15
N THR A 827 8.25 22.73 -14.28
CA THR A 827 9.36 23.66 -14.58
C THR A 827 9.22 24.37 -15.92
N ALA A 828 8.68 23.71 -16.94
CA ALA A 828 8.46 24.31 -18.25
C ALA A 828 7.29 25.30 -18.24
N SER A 829 6.23 25.01 -17.49
CA SER A 829 5.09 25.91 -17.30
C SER A 829 5.46 27.16 -16.49
N THR A 830 6.40 27.05 -15.55
CA THR A 830 6.90 28.19 -14.75
C THR A 830 7.94 29.06 -15.46
N LYS A 831 8.58 28.58 -16.54
CA LYS A 831 9.54 29.39 -17.31
C LYS A 831 8.78 30.31 -18.28
N PRO A 832 9.04 31.63 -18.29
CA PRO A 832 8.47 32.50 -19.30
C PRO A 832 8.97 32.10 -20.69
N ALA A 833 8.08 32.12 -21.68
CA ALA A 833 8.39 31.79 -23.06
C ALA A 833 9.51 32.69 -23.60
N GLU A 834 10.70 32.14 -23.81
CA GLU A 834 11.70 32.79 -24.66
C GLU A 834 11.17 32.83 -26.10
N PRO A 835 11.42 33.91 -26.86
CA PRO A 835 10.93 34.03 -28.22
C PRO A 835 11.47 32.87 -29.07
N GLU A 836 10.56 32.07 -29.62
CA GLU A 836 10.88 30.90 -30.43
C GLU A 836 11.76 31.29 -31.62
N THR A 837 13.00 30.80 -31.64
CA THR A 837 13.71 30.65 -32.91
C THR A 837 13.09 29.46 -33.64
N PRO A 838 12.76 29.58 -34.94
CA PRO A 838 12.09 28.51 -35.67
C PRO A 838 12.95 27.25 -35.61
N LYS A 839 12.42 26.19 -35.01
CA LYS A 839 13.06 24.87 -34.93
C LYS A 839 13.38 24.43 -36.36
N ARG A 840 14.65 24.53 -36.73
CA ARG A 840 15.17 24.24 -38.06
C ARG A 840 14.89 22.77 -38.37
N THR A 841 14.11 22.51 -39.42
CA THR A 841 13.81 21.18 -39.94
C THR A 841 15.12 20.38 -40.05
N THR A 842 15.13 19.16 -39.52
CA THR A 842 16.31 18.28 -39.51
C THR A 842 16.65 17.89 -40.95
N ARG A 843 17.58 18.64 -41.56
CA ARG A 843 18.18 18.29 -42.84
C ARG A 843 18.97 17.00 -42.67
N ALA A 844 18.50 15.92 -43.31
CA ALA A 844 19.27 14.70 -43.48
C ALA A 844 20.63 15.06 -44.13
N LYS A 845 21.73 14.89 -43.39
CA LYS A 845 23.07 14.89 -43.97
C LYS A 845 23.24 13.57 -44.69
N SER A 846 23.14 13.59 -46.02
CA SER A 846 23.66 12.54 -46.88
C SER A 846 25.15 12.34 -46.59
N ALA A 847 25.52 11.23 -45.99
CA ALA A 847 26.91 10.81 -45.87
C ALA A 847 27.43 10.46 -47.26
N SER A 848 28.35 11.28 -47.76
CA SER A 848 29.14 10.98 -48.95
C SER A 848 30.02 9.77 -48.67
N LYS A 849 29.87 8.72 -49.49
CA LYS A 849 30.82 7.60 -49.58
C LYS A 849 32.22 8.16 -49.90
N ASN A 850 33.19 7.79 -49.08
CA ASN A 850 34.56 7.51 -49.51
C ASN A 850 34.83 6.04 -49.23
#